data_AF-A0A7J9TCD5-F1
#
_entry.id   AF-A0A7J9TCD5-F1
#
_cell.length_a   1.000
_cell.length_b   1.000
_cell.length_c   1.000
_cell.angle_alpha   90.00
_cell.angle_beta   90.00
_cell.angle_gamma   90.00
#
_symmetry.space_group_name_H-M   'P 1'
#
loop_
_entity.id
_entity.type
_entity.pdbx_description
1 polymer ?
#
loop_
_entity_poly.entity_id
_entity_poly.type
_entity_poly.pdbx_seq_one_letter_code
_entity_poly.pdbx_strand_id
1 'polypeptide(L)'
;MKETKPKKSRKALAVNIMLLIMIISLIIPAVAVENKEKYGILVIAHGSPSEDWCAPVRDAVAEVDLPYPVELGFLEFVPNETINDAAERLDDAGVTEIIAVPLFISSHSSHIQEIEYVVGLRDTLPMTAEDVVVEGVKMERTVAQKGNLYAISYVSLEADTDDSMQANGHPGDEEEEELVPIDTDADIILTGAMDDHWLVAGIVADRTADLSENPEDETLVLVAHGTDEENNFAGWVNSTSSLANQARLKLTYWSDPAIGLAGTQAAFIHHNETLHPEFTLRPIVDNAEGPVVVPLMVSEGYFTDSKIPGLLDNLTYAYDSSALTPHPNVAEWIEMSAAKESTDLALQIYDEGELLDITLDDLAEAHGHVCPCVASAFKASLTAFEAWDKIPERGNLEIVSAHPSDGHNETFEYILDSSEYLTVNLPEGTDILNLTEDNYCYSFVEISTGDMVVVSVKDGFFPDGFFEMREKCKTKVATPDEKSAFKLMKGEIKEKILYLPAEEVFEVEYTGSGMISPEELFESLDGEWAFKGSMVIDNETILINGTRTFTSTGPTSADFVVEYAMGSVKEIETGSAWWDSERKQLAFKEGHEIGYSNLTINGYESRTVLEDGIPDLNISEAVVSEESLTILDDATQSMEWNAVNMNGETLILGSLEMTFNPVAPETATTLTAEIIPAISMTVTTTGVDFGKVGTGMTSGNQVITVVNTGASTAKFSAMILDDSNGFYNKSLRLNGLNIGGFSGVVPADTSDFWYEFEVVTNLVVPDWAGGTYDGTIFFVAQSE
;
A
#
# COMPACT_ATOMS: atom_id res chain seq x y z
N MET A 1 45.16 -68.21 -11.66
CA MET A 1 45.12 -67.74 -10.27
C MET A 1 44.30 -66.46 -10.26
N LYS A 2 43.17 -66.53 -9.54
CA LYS A 2 42.24 -65.49 -9.06
C LYS A 2 42.14 -64.14 -9.82
N GLU A 3 40.99 -63.99 -10.48
CA GLU A 3 40.23 -62.73 -10.53
C GLU A 3 39.91 -62.23 -9.11
N THR A 4 39.94 -60.91 -8.92
CA THR A 4 39.07 -60.20 -7.96
C THR A 4 38.65 -58.87 -8.57
N LYS A 5 37.33 -58.68 -8.63
CA LYS A 5 36.54 -57.61 -9.24
C LYS A 5 36.70 -56.23 -8.59
N PRO A 6 36.38 -55.14 -9.33
CA PRO A 6 36.23 -53.79 -8.83
C PRO A 6 34.86 -53.62 -8.15
N LYS A 7 34.77 -52.87 -7.04
CA LYS A 7 33.52 -52.29 -6.46
C LYS A 7 33.80 -51.70 -5.08
N LYS A 8 34.11 -50.39 -5.00
CA LYS A 8 34.03 -49.63 -3.74
C LYS A 8 33.81 -48.11 -3.94
N SER A 9 33.36 -47.66 -5.11
CA SER A 9 33.29 -46.23 -5.48
C SER A 9 31.87 -45.69 -5.75
N ARG A 10 30.81 -46.29 -5.19
CA ARG A 10 29.42 -45.85 -5.49
C ARG A 10 28.48 -45.74 -4.28
N LYS A 11 28.93 -46.07 -3.07
CA LYS A 11 28.09 -46.03 -1.85
C LYS A 11 28.20 -44.73 -1.04
N ALA A 12 29.21 -43.91 -1.30
CA ALA A 12 29.43 -42.66 -0.57
C ALA A 12 28.75 -41.46 -1.27
N LEU A 13 28.59 -41.55 -2.59
CA LEU A 13 27.92 -40.54 -3.43
C LEU A 13 26.39 -40.46 -3.19
N ALA A 14 25.73 -41.56 -2.79
CA ALA A 14 24.30 -41.57 -2.50
C ALA A 14 23.97 -40.90 -1.15
N VAL A 15 24.86 -41.04 -0.16
CA VAL A 15 24.64 -40.49 1.19
C VAL A 15 24.96 -39.00 1.27
N ASN A 16 25.88 -38.48 0.43
CA ASN A 16 26.27 -37.06 0.44
C ASN A 16 25.55 -36.17 -0.58
N ILE A 17 24.87 -36.74 -1.59
CA ILE A 17 23.92 -35.98 -2.43
C ILE A 17 22.65 -35.63 -1.64
N MET A 18 22.39 -36.30 -0.52
CA MET A 18 21.19 -36.09 0.29
C MET A 18 21.36 -35.03 1.39
N LEU A 19 22.60 -34.78 1.83
CA LEU A 19 22.94 -33.65 2.71
C LEU A 19 22.79 -32.29 2.00
N LEU A 20 22.83 -32.34 0.66
CA LEU A 20 22.67 -31.23 -0.29
C LEU A 20 21.26 -30.63 -0.26
N ILE A 21 20.25 -31.47 0.06
CA ILE A 21 18.82 -31.15 0.14
C ILE A 21 18.48 -30.36 1.43
N MET A 22 19.47 -30.02 2.27
CA MET A 22 19.24 -29.48 3.61
C MET A 22 20.12 -28.23 3.91
N ILE A 23 19.51 -27.02 3.97
CA ILE A 23 19.84 -25.87 4.88
C ILE A 23 20.24 -24.49 4.26
N ILE A 24 19.22 -23.69 3.92
CA ILE A 24 18.84 -22.30 4.31
C ILE A 24 19.87 -21.32 4.97
N SER A 25 19.92 -20.11 4.37
CA SER A 25 19.83 -18.74 4.93
C SER A 25 21.04 -17.78 4.89
N LEU A 26 20.77 -16.56 4.35
CA LEU A 26 21.30 -15.20 4.65
C LEU A 26 22.01 -14.39 3.52
N ILE A 27 21.31 -13.33 3.08
CA ILE A 27 21.71 -11.94 2.73
C ILE A 27 22.29 -11.57 1.34
N ILE A 28 21.63 -10.54 0.81
CA ILE A 28 21.80 -9.54 -0.28
C ILE A 28 23.26 -9.10 -0.58
N PRO A 29 23.63 -8.88 -1.87
CA PRO A 29 24.72 -7.99 -2.23
C PRO A 29 24.19 -6.64 -2.75
N ALA A 30 24.63 -5.56 -2.09
CA ALA A 30 24.47 -4.18 -2.51
C ALA A 30 25.13 -3.93 -3.88
N VAL A 31 24.40 -3.27 -4.78
CA VAL A 31 24.94 -2.70 -6.02
C VAL A 31 25.16 -1.20 -5.81
N ALA A 32 26.23 -0.71 -6.42
CA ALA A 32 26.81 0.61 -6.26
C ALA A 32 25.82 1.77 -6.50
N VAL A 33 25.77 2.68 -5.54
CA VAL A 33 24.97 3.91 -5.56
C VAL A 33 25.60 4.91 -6.53
N GLU A 34 24.90 5.22 -7.62
CA GLU A 34 25.00 6.51 -8.30
C GLU A 34 24.70 7.62 -7.30
N ASN A 35 25.40 8.77 -7.38
CA ASN A 35 25.14 9.94 -6.54
C ASN A 35 23.69 10.43 -6.76
N LYS A 36 22.74 9.84 -6.02
CA LYS A 36 21.38 10.37 -5.85
C LYS A 36 21.48 11.64 -5.00
N GLU A 37 20.64 12.62 -5.34
CA GLU A 37 20.41 13.79 -4.49
C GLU A 37 20.12 13.33 -3.06
N LYS A 38 20.79 13.97 -2.09
CA LYS A 38 20.67 13.63 -0.69
C LYS A 38 19.96 14.76 0.02
N TYR A 39 18.66 14.63 0.19
CA TYR A 39 17.85 15.58 0.94
C TYR A 39 18.20 15.57 2.43
N GLY A 40 18.07 16.73 3.07
CA GLY A 40 18.05 16.92 4.51
C GLY A 40 16.96 17.91 4.89
N ILE A 41 16.34 17.73 6.06
CA ILE A 41 15.22 18.55 6.51
C ILE A 41 15.71 19.47 7.62
N LEU A 42 15.55 20.78 7.42
CA LEU A 42 15.87 21.81 8.39
C LEU A 42 14.57 22.35 8.97
N VAL A 43 14.15 21.87 10.13
CA VAL A 43 12.98 22.41 10.83
C VAL A 43 13.40 23.70 11.53
N ILE A 44 12.66 24.79 11.30
CA ILE A 44 12.99 26.10 11.85
C ILE A 44 11.87 26.55 12.78
N ALA A 45 12.15 26.70 14.07
CA ALA A 45 11.20 27.20 15.07
C ALA A 45 11.64 28.59 15.58
N HIS A 46 10.72 29.34 16.18
CA HIS A 46 11.03 30.67 16.73
C HIS A 46 12.11 30.60 17.83
N GLY A 47 11.89 29.75 18.84
CA GLY A 47 12.72 29.68 20.03
C GLY A 47 12.19 30.57 21.16
N SER A 48 12.53 30.22 22.39
CA SER A 48 12.19 30.97 23.60
C SER A 48 13.31 30.80 24.63
N PRO A 49 13.55 31.78 25.52
CA PRO A 49 14.40 31.58 26.70
C PRO A 49 13.87 30.49 27.65
N SER A 50 12.61 30.07 27.51
CA SER A 50 11.97 29.03 28.33
C SER A 50 12.15 27.63 27.73
N GLU A 51 12.77 26.74 28.49
CA GLU A 51 12.86 25.31 28.13
C GLU A 51 11.50 24.61 28.16
N ASP A 52 10.54 25.08 28.97
CA ASP A 52 9.18 24.54 28.96
C ASP A 52 8.48 24.81 27.62
N TRP A 53 8.88 25.85 26.90
CA TRP A 53 8.43 26.13 25.53
C TRP A 53 9.21 25.32 24.48
N CYS A 54 10.54 25.23 24.62
CA CYS A 54 11.42 24.59 23.63
C CYS A 54 11.34 23.05 23.64
N ALA A 55 11.20 22.41 24.81
CA ALA A 55 11.20 20.96 24.91
C ALA A 55 10.07 20.28 24.11
N PRO A 56 8.79 20.71 24.16
CA PRO A 56 7.74 20.15 23.33
C PRO A 56 7.99 20.27 21.82
N VAL A 57 8.69 21.32 21.38
CA VAL A 57 9.10 21.48 19.98
C VAL A 57 10.15 20.46 19.60
N ARG A 58 11.18 20.27 20.44
CA ARG A 58 12.20 19.23 20.22
C ARG A 58 11.57 17.84 20.18
N ASP A 59 10.65 17.55 21.09
CA ASP A 59 9.93 16.28 21.14
C ASP A 59 9.14 16.05 19.85
N ALA A 60 8.40 17.05 19.36
CA ALA A 60 7.64 16.93 18.11
C ALA A 60 8.55 16.69 16.88
N VAL A 61 9.73 17.33 16.81
CA VAL A 61 10.69 17.09 15.72
C VAL A 61 11.36 15.71 15.84
N ALA A 62 11.56 15.21 17.05
CA ALA A 62 12.15 13.89 17.28
C ALA A 62 11.23 12.73 16.85
N GLU A 63 9.93 12.96 16.74
CA GLU A 63 8.95 11.98 16.27
C GLU A 63 8.80 11.95 14.73
N VAL A 64 9.48 12.85 14.00
CA VAL A 64 9.45 12.88 12.53
C VAL A 64 10.12 11.62 11.97
N ASP A 65 9.38 10.83 11.20
CA ASP A 65 9.86 9.61 10.54
C ASP A 65 10.03 9.83 9.03
N LEU A 66 11.24 10.27 8.65
CA LEU A 66 11.63 10.43 7.25
C LEU A 66 12.90 9.66 6.95
N PRO A 67 13.11 9.20 5.70
CA PRO A 67 14.34 8.55 5.28
C PRO A 67 15.54 9.51 5.16
N TYR A 68 15.39 10.77 5.58
CA TYR A 68 16.35 11.87 5.47
C TYR A 68 16.82 12.34 6.85
N PRO A 69 18.04 12.88 6.99
CA PRO A 69 18.45 13.56 8.21
C PRO A 69 17.52 14.75 8.50
N VAL A 70 17.02 14.83 9.73
CA VAL A 70 16.15 15.92 10.20
C VAL A 70 16.87 16.67 11.32
N GLU A 71 17.00 17.97 11.19
CA GLU A 71 17.68 18.84 12.16
C GLU A 71 16.80 20.03 12.53
N LEU A 72 16.76 20.36 13.83
CA LEU A 72 16.05 21.52 14.36
C LEU A 72 17.02 22.69 14.58
N GLY A 73 16.64 23.85 14.07
CA GLY A 73 17.26 25.14 14.36
C GLY A 73 16.25 26.15 14.89
N PHE A 74 16.64 26.91 15.91
CA PHE A 74 15.86 28.03 16.43
C PHE A 74 16.32 29.35 15.82
N LEU A 75 15.37 30.23 15.52
CA LEU A 75 15.63 31.56 14.97
C LEU A 75 16.26 32.49 16.01
N GLU A 76 15.80 32.41 17.28
CA GLU A 76 16.23 33.29 18.37
C GLU A 76 16.35 32.54 19.70
N PHE A 77 17.04 33.14 20.67
CA PHE A 77 17.07 32.78 22.11
C PHE A 77 17.68 31.44 22.53
N VAL A 78 17.89 30.48 21.62
CA VAL A 78 18.37 29.13 21.96
C VAL A 78 19.82 28.94 21.46
N PRO A 79 20.84 29.30 22.27
CA PRO A 79 22.22 29.22 21.83
C PRO A 79 22.67 27.75 21.61
N ASN A 80 23.48 27.53 20.57
CA ASN A 80 24.00 26.23 20.12
C ASN A 80 22.96 25.29 19.47
N GLU A 81 21.73 25.75 19.29
CA GLU A 81 20.68 25.07 18.52
C GLU A 81 20.13 26.03 17.46
N THR A 82 20.99 26.86 16.87
CA THR A 82 20.60 27.87 15.88
C THR A 82 20.33 27.24 14.51
N ILE A 83 19.70 28.00 13.61
CA ILE A 83 19.56 27.62 12.19
C ILE A 83 20.93 27.28 11.56
N ASN A 84 21.98 28.05 11.88
CA ASN A 84 23.34 27.80 11.39
C ASN A 84 23.93 26.49 11.94
N ASP A 85 23.74 26.21 13.23
CA ASP A 85 24.22 24.96 13.84
C ASP A 85 23.53 23.74 13.24
N ALA A 86 22.23 23.85 12.94
CA ALA A 86 21.45 22.79 12.30
C ALA A 86 21.88 22.56 10.84
N ALA A 87 22.10 23.64 10.08
CA ALA A 87 22.62 23.56 8.73
C ALA A 87 24.02 22.91 8.67
N GLU A 88 24.92 23.26 9.61
CA GLU A 88 26.25 22.64 9.70
C GLU A 88 26.17 21.11 9.93
N ARG A 89 25.20 20.64 10.73
CA ARG A 89 24.98 19.20 10.94
C ARG A 89 24.46 18.49 9.69
N LEU A 90 23.61 19.16 8.89
CA LEU A 90 23.16 18.64 7.60
C LEU A 90 24.32 18.57 6.58
N ASP A 91 25.18 19.60 6.55
CA ASP A 91 26.38 19.63 5.70
C ASP A 91 27.37 18.51 6.10
N ASP A 92 27.59 18.31 7.40
CA ASP A 92 28.40 17.21 7.95
C ASP A 92 27.83 15.83 7.58
N ALA A 93 26.50 15.73 7.43
CA ALA A 93 25.83 14.54 6.92
C ALA A 93 25.96 14.37 5.39
N GLY A 94 26.54 15.34 4.67
CA GLY A 94 26.74 15.31 3.23
C GLY A 94 25.46 15.52 2.43
N VAL A 95 24.49 16.24 3.01
CA VAL A 95 23.27 16.69 2.32
C VAL A 95 23.64 17.60 1.16
N THR A 96 22.95 17.44 0.02
CA THR A 96 23.15 18.28 -1.17
C THR A 96 21.98 19.22 -1.41
N GLU A 97 20.84 18.97 -0.76
CA GLU A 97 19.63 19.76 -0.88
C GLU A 97 18.90 19.82 0.47
N ILE A 98 18.64 21.02 0.98
CA ILE A 98 18.00 21.27 2.26
C ILE A 98 16.57 21.75 2.04
N ILE A 99 15.61 21.03 2.60
CA ILE A 99 14.22 21.48 2.69
C ILE A 99 14.04 22.16 4.05
N ALA A 100 13.97 23.49 4.04
CA ALA A 100 13.75 24.30 5.23
C ALA A 100 12.24 24.42 5.52
N VAL A 101 11.81 23.92 6.67
CA VAL A 101 10.40 23.82 7.10
C VAL A 101 10.13 24.76 8.28
N PRO A 102 9.49 25.92 8.09
CA PRO A 102 9.19 26.85 9.18
C PRO A 102 8.05 26.35 10.07
N LEU A 103 8.36 25.87 11.28
CA LEU A 103 7.39 25.54 12.32
C LEU A 103 6.85 26.82 12.99
N PHE A 104 6.09 27.59 12.20
CA PHE A 104 5.46 28.85 12.56
C PHE A 104 3.97 28.80 12.21
N ILE A 105 3.14 29.51 12.98
CA ILE A 105 1.68 29.52 12.77
C ILE A 105 1.28 30.09 11.40
N SER A 106 2.00 31.09 10.88
CA SER A 106 1.67 31.68 9.59
C SER A 106 2.86 32.10 8.77
N SER A 107 2.75 31.92 7.45
CA SER A 107 3.71 32.43 6.46
C SER A 107 3.70 33.96 6.35
N HIS A 108 2.67 34.62 6.88
CA HIS A 108 2.50 36.08 6.84
C HIS A 108 3.14 36.75 8.06
N SER A 109 4.45 36.59 8.22
CA SER A 109 5.19 37.10 9.38
C SER A 109 6.52 37.74 8.98
N SER A 110 6.95 38.74 9.73
CA SER A 110 8.31 39.30 9.64
C SER A 110 9.38 38.25 9.97
N HIS A 111 9.08 37.25 10.81
CA HIS A 111 10.01 36.15 11.08
C HIS A 111 10.29 35.27 9.86
N ILE A 112 9.31 35.06 8.99
CA ILE A 112 9.57 34.35 7.72
C ILE A 112 10.55 35.16 6.87
N GLN A 113 10.46 36.49 6.95
CA GLN A 113 11.37 37.34 6.22
C GLN A 113 12.82 37.23 6.73
N GLU A 114 12.98 37.13 8.05
CA GLU A 114 14.24 36.90 8.73
C GLU A 114 14.81 35.52 8.38
N ILE A 115 13.98 34.48 8.35
CA ILE A 115 14.36 33.14 7.89
C ILE A 115 14.86 33.16 6.45
N GLU A 116 14.11 33.77 5.51
CA GLU A 116 14.54 33.91 4.11
C GLU A 116 15.93 34.56 3.99
N TYR A 117 16.25 35.52 4.87
CA TYR A 117 17.57 36.14 4.91
C TYR A 117 18.64 35.19 5.49
N VAL A 118 18.35 34.51 6.60
CA VAL A 118 19.28 33.55 7.22
C VAL A 118 19.57 32.37 6.29
N VAL A 119 18.58 31.87 5.56
CA VAL A 119 18.79 30.78 4.58
C VAL A 119 19.29 31.27 3.21
N GLY A 120 19.62 32.55 3.07
CA GLY A 120 20.25 33.09 1.86
C GLY A 120 19.31 33.29 0.65
N LEU A 121 17.99 33.19 0.84
CA LEU A 121 16.98 33.45 -0.19
C LEU A 121 16.60 34.94 -0.31
N ARG A 122 17.13 35.78 0.58
CA ARG A 122 16.95 37.24 0.58
C ARG A 122 18.23 37.98 0.96
N ASP A 123 18.50 39.08 0.26
CA ASP A 123 19.67 39.94 0.51
C ASP A 123 19.46 41.01 1.61
N THR A 124 18.23 41.49 1.82
CA THR A 124 17.96 42.66 2.67
C THR A 124 16.69 42.53 3.49
N LEU A 125 16.75 42.85 4.79
CA LEU A 125 15.59 42.92 5.68
C LEU A 125 15.04 44.34 5.84
N PRO A 126 13.72 44.50 6.06
CA PRO A 126 13.16 45.76 6.54
C PRO A 126 13.68 46.06 7.94
N MET A 127 13.97 47.33 8.23
CA MET A 127 14.28 47.78 9.58
C MET A 127 12.98 47.96 10.35
N THR A 128 12.86 47.32 11.50
CA THR A 128 11.65 47.33 12.33
C THR A 128 12.02 47.68 13.77
N ALA A 129 11.06 48.25 14.49
CA ALA A 129 11.11 48.46 15.94
C ALA A 129 9.69 48.28 16.47
N GLU A 130 9.50 47.31 17.36
CA GLU A 130 8.19 46.87 17.82
C GLU A 130 8.20 46.50 19.31
N ASP A 131 7.09 46.77 19.98
CA ASP A 131 6.89 46.39 21.39
C ASP A 131 6.40 44.93 21.43
N VAL A 132 7.24 44.03 21.90
CA VAL A 132 6.95 42.59 22.06
C VAL A 132 6.88 42.19 23.53
N VAL A 133 6.40 40.97 23.77
CA VAL A 133 6.40 40.37 25.11
C VAL A 133 7.16 39.06 25.07
N VAL A 134 8.25 38.97 25.83
CA VAL A 134 9.07 37.76 25.96
C VAL A 134 8.96 37.27 27.40
N GLU A 135 8.41 36.07 27.61
CA GLU A 135 8.19 35.48 28.94
C GLU A 135 7.51 36.43 29.95
N GLY A 136 6.55 37.23 29.45
CA GLY A 136 5.77 38.18 30.25
C GLY A 136 6.41 39.55 30.46
N VAL A 137 7.66 39.76 30.02
CA VAL A 137 8.35 41.05 30.10
C VAL A 137 8.16 41.81 28.79
N LYS A 138 7.76 43.10 28.89
CA LYS A 138 7.66 43.97 27.72
C LYS A 138 9.05 44.41 27.25
N MET A 139 9.32 44.23 25.97
CA MET A 139 10.60 44.60 25.36
C MET A 139 10.36 45.33 24.04
N GLU A 140 11.24 46.27 23.69
CA GLU A 140 11.35 46.78 22.33
C GLU A 140 12.30 45.84 21.57
N ARG A 141 11.78 45.18 20.54
CA ARG A 141 12.53 44.36 19.59
C ARG A 141 12.84 45.21 18.37
N THR A 142 14.11 45.26 17.96
CA THR A 142 14.55 46.05 16.80
C THR A 142 15.35 45.19 15.84
N VAL A 143 15.01 45.23 14.54
CA VAL A 143 15.84 44.70 13.45
C VAL A 143 16.61 45.85 12.82
N ALA A 144 17.94 45.83 12.93
CA ALA A 144 18.80 46.88 12.43
C ALA A 144 19.97 46.33 11.60
N GLN A 145 20.37 47.09 10.57
CA GLN A 145 21.57 46.77 9.79
C GLN A 145 22.83 47.13 10.58
N LYS A 146 23.72 46.15 10.77
CA LYS A 146 25.04 46.29 11.41
C LYS A 146 26.13 45.86 10.42
N GLY A 147 26.81 46.84 9.85
CA GLY A 147 27.80 46.58 8.80
C GLY A 147 27.14 46.00 7.55
N ASN A 148 27.50 44.77 7.18
CA ASN A 148 26.92 44.06 6.04
C ASN A 148 25.82 43.06 6.44
N LEU A 149 25.59 42.88 7.75
CA LEU A 149 24.60 41.95 8.30
C LEU A 149 23.46 42.71 8.97
N TYR A 150 22.46 41.97 9.42
CA TYR A 150 21.39 42.46 10.27
C TYR A 150 21.53 41.86 11.67
N ALA A 151 21.05 42.57 12.67
CA ALA A 151 21.00 42.10 14.04
C ALA A 151 19.64 42.42 14.64
N ILE A 152 19.18 41.53 15.53
CA ILE A 152 18.01 41.73 16.36
C ILE A 152 18.49 42.14 17.74
N SER A 153 17.88 43.17 18.31
CA SER A 153 18.18 43.61 19.67
C SER A 153 16.92 43.71 20.51
N TYR A 154 17.02 43.34 21.78
CA TYR A 154 15.96 43.41 22.77
C TYR A 154 16.31 44.41 23.88
N VAL A 155 15.38 45.33 24.15
CA VAL A 155 15.51 46.32 25.24
C VAL A 155 14.28 46.28 26.13
N SER A 156 14.44 45.98 27.42
CA SER A 156 13.32 45.99 28.36
C SER A 156 12.67 47.37 28.45
N LEU A 157 11.33 47.39 28.38
CA LEU A 157 10.50 48.59 28.52
C LEU A 157 9.98 48.81 29.95
N GLU A 158 10.36 47.94 30.89
CA GLU A 158 9.97 48.08 32.29
C GLU A 158 10.81 49.13 33.01
N ALA A 159 10.18 50.00 33.79
CA ALA A 159 10.89 51.00 34.59
C ALA A 159 11.51 50.34 35.83
N ASP A 160 12.76 50.69 36.15
CA ASP A 160 13.45 50.34 37.42
C ASP A 160 12.54 50.56 38.64
N THR A 161 11.81 49.54 39.07
CA THR A 161 10.99 49.56 40.27
C THR A 161 11.07 48.27 41.07
N ASP A 162 12.27 47.75 41.34
CA ASP A 162 12.64 47.30 42.70
C ASP A 162 14.09 46.77 42.74
N ASP A 163 14.84 47.24 43.74
CA ASP A 163 16.26 46.90 44.00
C ASP A 163 16.41 45.53 44.70
N SER A 164 15.52 44.57 44.40
CA SER A 164 15.52 43.26 45.06
C SER A 164 14.96 42.13 44.21
N MET A 165 15.72 41.68 43.20
CA MET A 165 16.00 40.26 42.94
C MET A 165 17.25 40.18 42.05
N GLN A 166 18.36 39.69 42.61
CA GLN A 166 19.53 39.29 41.84
C GLN A 166 19.21 37.99 41.09
N ALA A 167 18.72 38.13 39.86
CA ALA A 167 19.10 37.24 38.75
C ALA A 167 20.07 38.05 37.87
N ASN A 168 21.07 37.39 37.28
CA ASN A 168 22.28 38.01 36.74
C ASN A 168 22.09 38.80 35.42
N GLY A 169 21.37 39.92 35.43
CA GLY A 169 21.34 40.91 34.32
C GLY A 169 21.16 42.33 34.87
N HIS A 170 21.90 43.31 34.35
CA HIS A 170 21.68 44.71 34.71
C HIS A 170 20.50 45.30 33.92
N PRO A 171 19.72 46.22 34.52
CA PRO A 171 18.72 46.97 33.76
C PRO A 171 19.45 47.85 32.73
N GLY A 172 19.18 47.60 31.44
CA GLY A 172 19.81 48.27 30.31
C GLY A 172 20.87 47.46 29.55
N ASP A 173 21.00 46.15 29.81
CA ASP A 173 21.78 45.26 28.95
C ASP A 173 20.99 45.01 27.65
N GLU A 174 21.42 45.63 26.55
CA GLU A 174 20.97 45.29 25.18
C GLU A 174 21.47 43.86 24.87
N GLU A 175 20.54 42.91 24.80
CA GLU A 175 20.83 41.59 24.23
C GLU A 175 20.68 41.70 22.71
N GLU A 176 21.77 41.44 22.00
CA GLU A 176 21.87 41.57 20.54
C GLU A 176 22.29 40.24 19.92
N GLU A 177 21.49 39.74 18.97
CA GLU A 177 21.75 38.53 18.20
C GLU A 177 21.97 38.90 16.72
N GLU A 178 23.12 38.52 16.16
CA GLU A 178 23.42 38.75 14.74
C GLU A 178 22.72 37.70 13.87
N LEU A 179 21.98 38.15 12.85
CA LEU A 179 21.43 37.27 11.82
C LEU A 179 22.53 36.98 10.80
N VAL A 180 23.09 35.77 10.87
CA VAL A 180 24.18 35.32 10.00
C VAL A 180 23.61 34.37 8.95
N PRO A 181 23.68 34.72 7.64
CA PRO A 181 23.31 33.77 6.59
C PRO A 181 24.09 32.46 6.69
N ILE A 182 23.44 31.33 6.46
CA ILE A 182 24.09 30.02 6.48
C ILE A 182 25.13 29.90 5.35
N ASP A 183 26.24 29.22 5.63
CA ASP A 183 27.34 28.99 4.69
C ASP A 183 27.33 27.50 4.29
N THR A 184 26.54 27.17 3.26
CA THR A 184 26.38 25.80 2.74
C THR A 184 26.50 25.80 1.21
N ASP A 185 26.99 24.68 0.68
CA ASP A 185 26.99 24.39 -0.77
C ASP A 185 25.69 23.68 -1.21
N ALA A 186 24.80 23.30 -0.28
CA ALA A 186 23.53 22.66 -0.58
C ALA A 186 22.51 23.65 -1.15
N ASP A 187 21.70 23.22 -2.11
CA ASP A 187 20.57 24.00 -2.59
C ASP A 187 19.46 24.01 -1.53
N ILE A 188 18.76 25.14 -1.35
CA ILE A 188 17.78 25.30 -0.27
C ILE A 188 16.40 25.58 -0.85
N ILE A 189 15.42 24.77 -0.44
CA ILE A 189 13.99 24.97 -0.69
C ILE A 189 13.35 25.40 0.62
N LEU A 190 12.70 26.56 0.65
CA LEU A 190 11.93 27.03 1.80
C LEU A 190 10.44 26.75 1.59
N THR A 191 9.84 25.94 2.45
CA THR A 191 8.40 25.65 2.41
C THR A 191 7.58 26.79 2.98
N GLY A 192 6.26 26.72 2.81
CA GLY A 192 5.33 27.52 3.64
C GLY A 192 5.37 27.10 5.11
N ALA A 193 4.88 27.98 5.98
CA ALA A 193 4.63 27.68 7.39
C ALA A 193 3.34 26.85 7.57
N MET A 194 2.88 26.66 8.81
CA MET A 194 1.74 25.80 9.13
C MET A 194 0.41 26.30 8.54
N ASP A 195 0.22 27.62 8.50
CA ASP A 195 -0.95 28.33 7.94
C ASP A 195 -2.29 27.61 8.21
N ASP A 196 -3.08 27.29 7.19
CA ASP A 196 -4.36 26.61 7.31
C ASP A 196 -4.33 25.13 6.92
N HIS A 197 -3.17 24.48 7.13
CA HIS A 197 -3.00 23.07 6.79
C HIS A 197 -3.97 22.18 7.59
N TRP A 198 -4.56 21.20 6.91
CA TRP A 198 -5.63 20.35 7.45
C TRP A 198 -5.19 19.48 8.65
N LEU A 199 -3.90 19.16 8.76
CA LEU A 199 -3.32 18.50 9.94
C LEU A 199 -3.43 19.38 11.20
N VAL A 200 -3.19 20.68 11.05
CA VAL A 200 -3.34 21.67 12.13
C VAL A 200 -4.80 21.86 12.49
N ALA A 201 -5.69 21.88 11.50
CA ALA A 201 -7.12 21.87 11.75
C ALA A 201 -7.58 20.61 12.52
N GLY A 202 -6.90 19.48 12.31
CA GLY A 202 -7.08 18.26 13.12
C GLY A 202 -6.70 18.47 14.59
N ILE A 203 -5.54 19.10 14.85
CA ILE A 203 -5.13 19.45 16.23
C ILE A 203 -6.20 20.34 16.88
N VAL A 204 -6.62 21.39 16.18
CA VAL A 204 -7.65 22.32 16.71
C VAL A 204 -8.96 21.59 16.96
N ALA A 205 -9.36 20.65 16.09
CA ALA A 205 -10.55 19.82 16.30
C ALA A 205 -10.44 19.00 17.58
N ASP A 206 -9.33 18.30 17.79
CA ASP A 206 -9.11 17.45 18.96
C ASP A 206 -9.09 18.28 20.26
N ARG A 207 -8.37 19.40 20.28
CA ARG A 207 -8.39 20.33 21.44
C ARG A 207 -9.79 20.88 21.72
N THR A 208 -10.56 21.17 20.67
CA THR A 208 -11.94 21.66 20.83
C THR A 208 -12.84 20.57 21.39
N ALA A 209 -12.69 19.33 20.92
CA ALA A 209 -13.47 18.18 21.40
C ALA A 209 -13.22 17.91 22.88
N ASP A 210 -11.96 17.99 23.34
CA ASP A 210 -11.59 17.79 24.74
C ASP A 210 -12.24 18.82 25.70
N LEU A 211 -12.59 20.00 25.19
CA LEU A 211 -13.18 21.10 25.95
C LEU A 211 -14.71 21.20 25.83
N SER A 212 -15.30 20.57 24.82
CA SER A 212 -16.73 20.71 24.50
C SER A 212 -17.61 19.91 25.46
N GLU A 213 -18.69 20.54 25.97
CA GLU A 213 -19.67 19.86 26.84
C GLU A 213 -21.08 19.85 26.24
N ASN A 214 -21.50 20.95 25.60
CA ASN A 214 -22.81 21.11 24.96
C ASN A 214 -22.63 21.65 23.52
N PRO A 215 -22.12 20.83 22.58
CA PRO A 215 -21.64 21.30 21.28
C PRO A 215 -22.62 22.17 20.49
N GLU A 216 -23.91 21.83 20.50
CA GLU A 216 -24.95 22.51 19.70
C GLU A 216 -25.14 24.00 20.06
N ASP A 217 -24.71 24.43 21.26
CA ASP A 217 -24.81 25.81 21.75
C ASP A 217 -23.44 26.50 21.84
N GLU A 218 -22.36 25.82 21.44
CA GLU A 218 -20.98 26.28 21.64
C GLU A 218 -20.36 26.90 20.38
N THR A 219 -19.53 27.92 20.60
CA THR A 219 -18.77 28.60 19.54
C THR A 219 -17.28 28.40 19.77
N LEU A 220 -16.58 27.81 18.79
CA LEU A 220 -15.11 27.75 18.81
C LEU A 220 -14.53 29.14 18.56
N VAL A 221 -13.75 29.65 19.52
CA VAL A 221 -12.95 30.87 19.38
C VAL A 221 -11.48 30.48 19.28
N LEU A 222 -10.94 30.47 18.07
CA LEU A 222 -9.53 30.16 17.80
C LEU A 222 -8.68 31.41 17.97
N VAL A 223 -7.73 31.37 18.91
CA VAL A 223 -6.95 32.54 19.33
C VAL A 223 -5.51 32.41 18.87
N ALA A 224 -5.12 33.18 17.86
CA ALA A 224 -3.74 33.21 17.37
C ALA A 224 -2.98 34.44 17.90
N HIS A 225 -1.67 34.47 17.72
CA HIS A 225 -0.86 35.64 18.06
C HIS A 225 -1.33 36.87 17.26
N GLY A 226 -1.29 36.78 15.93
CA GLY A 226 -1.61 37.89 15.02
C GLY A 226 -0.39 38.76 14.70
N THR A 227 -0.64 39.90 14.03
CA THR A 227 0.38 40.85 13.61
C THR A 227 -0.16 42.29 13.60
N ASP A 228 0.68 43.25 13.96
CA ASP A 228 0.43 44.69 13.78
C ASP A 228 0.77 45.18 12.36
N GLU A 229 1.39 44.33 11.53
CA GLU A 229 1.72 44.65 10.14
C GLU A 229 0.50 44.49 9.22
N GLU A 230 -0.06 45.62 8.80
CA GLU A 230 -1.29 45.65 7.98
C GLU A 230 -1.22 44.80 6.71
N ASN A 231 -0.06 44.71 6.06
CA ASN A 231 0.10 43.91 4.83
C ASN A 231 -0.02 42.40 5.08
N ASN A 232 0.26 41.96 6.32
CA ASN A 232 0.25 40.55 6.72
C ASN A 232 -1.05 40.17 7.44
N PHE A 233 -1.76 41.15 8.01
CA PHE A 233 -2.95 40.90 8.83
C PHE A 233 -4.05 40.12 8.08
N ALA A 234 -4.29 40.42 6.80
CA ALA A 234 -5.29 39.69 6.01
C ALA A 234 -4.94 38.19 5.86
N GLY A 235 -3.66 37.85 5.79
CA GLY A 235 -3.20 36.45 5.76
C GLY A 235 -3.51 35.72 7.06
N TRP A 236 -3.19 36.33 8.21
CA TRP A 236 -3.54 35.81 9.53
C TRP A 236 -5.04 35.58 9.72
N VAL A 237 -5.87 36.56 9.32
CA VAL A 237 -7.33 36.44 9.35
C VAL A 237 -7.81 35.26 8.52
N ASN A 238 -7.32 35.15 7.27
CA ASN A 238 -7.74 34.09 6.36
C ASN A 238 -7.34 32.71 6.88
N SER A 239 -6.07 32.51 7.26
CA SER A 239 -5.58 31.21 7.72
C SER A 239 -6.24 30.79 9.04
N THR A 240 -6.34 31.69 10.02
CA THR A 240 -6.95 31.36 11.34
C THR A 240 -8.45 31.09 11.20
N SER A 241 -9.17 31.89 10.39
CA SER A 241 -10.61 31.65 10.16
C SER A 241 -10.84 30.36 9.37
N SER A 242 -9.97 30.05 8.41
CA SER A 242 -9.99 28.79 7.67
C SER A 242 -9.80 27.61 8.62
N LEU A 243 -8.76 27.62 9.46
CA LEU A 243 -8.49 26.58 10.47
C LEU A 243 -9.69 26.35 11.41
N ALA A 244 -10.24 27.41 11.98
CA ALA A 244 -11.38 27.29 12.90
C ALA A 244 -12.59 26.62 12.20
N ASN A 245 -12.87 27.04 10.96
CA ASN A 245 -13.94 26.44 10.17
C ASN A 245 -13.64 25.01 9.74
N GLN A 246 -12.40 24.68 9.35
CA GLN A 246 -11.97 23.32 9.04
C GLN A 246 -12.12 22.39 10.25
N ALA A 247 -11.71 22.83 11.44
CA ALA A 247 -11.87 22.09 12.69
C ALA A 247 -13.34 21.80 12.99
N ARG A 248 -14.22 22.83 12.87
CA ARG A 248 -15.68 22.63 12.99
C ARG A 248 -16.18 21.56 12.03
N LEU A 249 -15.80 21.64 10.75
CA LEU A 249 -16.25 20.70 9.72
C LEU A 249 -15.74 19.27 9.99
N LYS A 250 -14.47 19.11 10.40
CA LYS A 250 -13.88 17.81 10.78
C LYS A 250 -14.68 17.15 11.90
N LEU A 251 -14.90 17.86 12.99
CA LEU A 251 -15.71 17.40 14.13
C LEU A 251 -17.09 16.96 13.64
N THR A 252 -17.81 17.87 12.98
CA THR A 252 -19.21 17.67 12.58
C THR A 252 -19.41 16.46 11.67
N TYR A 253 -18.46 16.19 10.75
CA TYR A 253 -18.73 15.31 9.62
C TYR A 253 -17.92 14.01 9.60
N TRP A 254 -16.78 13.89 10.29
CA TRP A 254 -16.03 12.62 10.26
C TRP A 254 -15.16 12.31 11.48
N SER A 255 -14.81 13.26 12.34
CA SER A 255 -13.99 12.98 13.55
C SER A 255 -14.85 12.59 14.74
N ASP A 256 -15.86 13.40 15.07
CA ASP A 256 -16.87 13.06 16.09
C ASP A 256 -18.19 13.79 15.77
N PRO A 257 -19.09 13.17 14.97
CA PRO A 257 -20.34 13.80 14.57
C PRO A 257 -21.29 14.17 15.73
N ALA A 258 -21.00 13.73 16.96
CA ALA A 258 -21.73 14.20 18.14
C ALA A 258 -21.38 15.66 18.50
N ILE A 259 -20.24 16.17 18.02
CA ILE A 259 -19.72 17.51 18.28
C ILE A 259 -20.05 18.44 17.10
N GLY A 260 -21.31 18.83 17.01
CA GLY A 260 -21.80 19.81 16.03
C GLY A 260 -21.81 21.23 16.58
N LEU A 261 -20.70 21.96 16.45
CA LEU A 261 -20.57 23.33 16.98
C LEU A 261 -21.49 24.33 16.26
N ALA A 262 -22.04 25.29 17.01
CA ALA A 262 -22.93 26.33 16.49
C ALA A 262 -22.21 27.33 15.55
N GLY A 263 -20.91 27.55 15.76
CA GLY A 263 -20.13 28.51 14.98
C GLY A 263 -18.65 28.55 15.35
N THR A 264 -17.93 29.40 14.63
CA THR A 264 -16.49 29.60 14.78
C THR A 264 -16.14 31.09 14.67
N GLN A 265 -15.18 31.56 15.46
CA GLN A 265 -14.60 32.89 15.37
C GLN A 265 -13.07 32.83 15.49
N ALA A 266 -12.39 33.74 14.79
CA ALA A 266 -10.95 33.96 14.92
C ALA A 266 -10.70 35.20 15.77
N ALA A 267 -9.71 35.15 16.65
CA ALA A 267 -9.30 36.25 17.50
C ALA A 267 -7.77 36.37 17.57
N PHE A 268 -7.28 37.59 17.79
CA PHE A 268 -5.84 37.87 17.89
C PHE A 268 -5.49 38.61 19.18
N ILE A 269 -4.33 38.27 19.76
CA ILE A 269 -3.79 38.93 20.96
C ILE A 269 -2.80 40.06 20.63
N HIS A 270 -2.38 40.15 19.36
CA HIS A 270 -1.51 41.18 18.82
C HIS A 270 -2.00 41.57 17.41
N HIS A 271 -2.59 42.76 17.29
CA HIS A 271 -3.04 43.37 16.04
C HIS A 271 -3.45 44.83 16.29
N ASN A 272 -3.59 45.60 15.21
CA ASN A 272 -4.05 46.98 15.30
C ASN A 272 -5.55 47.04 15.62
N GLU A 273 -5.89 47.00 16.91
CA GLU A 273 -7.28 47.05 17.42
C GLU A 273 -8.06 48.30 16.98
N THR A 274 -7.37 49.37 16.58
CA THR A 274 -8.05 50.58 16.07
C THR A 274 -8.57 50.37 14.64
N LEU A 275 -7.81 49.65 13.82
CA LEU A 275 -8.20 49.33 12.44
C LEU A 275 -9.12 48.11 12.37
N HIS A 276 -8.87 47.11 13.21
CA HIS A 276 -9.54 45.81 13.15
C HIS A 276 -10.15 45.36 14.51
N PRO A 277 -10.99 46.19 15.15
CA PRO A 277 -11.59 45.88 16.46
C PRO A 277 -12.49 44.63 16.45
N GLU A 278 -12.93 44.18 15.27
CA GLU A 278 -13.74 42.98 15.10
C GLU A 278 -13.00 41.67 15.42
N PHE A 279 -11.66 41.68 15.48
CA PHE A 279 -10.85 40.51 15.83
C PHE A 279 -10.28 40.55 17.26
N THR A 280 -10.71 41.53 18.06
CA THR A 280 -10.27 41.64 19.45
C THR A 280 -10.88 40.52 20.31
N LEU A 281 -10.02 39.79 21.01
CA LEU A 281 -10.37 38.56 21.74
C LEU A 281 -11.49 38.74 22.76
N ARG A 282 -11.38 39.72 23.67
CA ARG A 282 -12.34 39.84 24.77
C ARG A 282 -13.78 40.11 24.31
N PRO A 283 -14.06 41.08 23.40
CA PRO A 283 -15.40 41.28 22.85
C PRO A 283 -15.97 40.07 22.11
N ILE A 284 -15.14 39.30 21.40
CA ILE A 284 -15.55 38.06 20.72
C ILE A 284 -16.08 37.06 21.74
N VAL A 285 -15.28 36.75 22.77
CA VAL A 285 -15.65 35.76 23.79
C VAL A 285 -16.85 36.21 24.62
N ASP A 286 -16.95 37.48 25.00
CA ASP A 286 -18.07 38.02 25.79
C ASP A 286 -19.42 37.97 25.03
N ASN A 287 -19.39 38.02 23.69
CA ASN A 287 -20.59 37.98 22.85
C ASN A 287 -20.95 36.57 22.33
N ALA A 288 -20.04 35.61 22.46
CA ALA A 288 -20.25 34.24 22.00
C ALA A 288 -21.15 33.45 22.95
N GLU A 289 -22.00 32.57 22.41
CA GLU A 289 -22.72 31.58 23.19
C GLU A 289 -21.80 30.36 23.39
N GLY A 290 -21.66 29.90 24.63
CA GLY A 290 -20.81 28.76 25.01
C GLY A 290 -19.39 28.83 24.40
N PRO A 291 -18.58 29.88 24.65
CA PRO A 291 -17.28 30.00 24.01
C PRO A 291 -16.32 28.89 24.45
N VAL A 292 -15.84 28.11 23.48
CA VAL A 292 -14.72 27.17 23.62
C VAL A 292 -13.50 27.87 23.02
N VAL A 293 -12.59 28.31 23.88
CA VAL A 293 -11.42 29.10 23.50
C VAL A 293 -10.23 28.17 23.32
N VAL A 294 -9.66 28.12 22.12
CA VAL A 294 -8.50 27.27 21.80
C VAL A 294 -7.33 28.15 21.38
N PRO A 295 -6.16 28.05 22.04
CA PRO A 295 -4.98 28.81 21.65
C PRO A 295 -4.30 28.17 20.42
N LEU A 296 -4.05 28.97 19.39
CA LEU A 296 -3.25 28.59 18.22
C LEU A 296 -1.82 29.11 18.42
N MET A 297 -1.04 28.37 19.21
CA MET A 297 0.37 28.63 19.51
C MET A 297 1.19 27.37 19.22
N VAL A 298 2.45 27.52 18.80
CA VAL A 298 3.31 26.35 18.50
C VAL A 298 3.49 25.50 19.77
N SER A 299 3.84 26.12 20.89
CA SER A 299 4.04 25.47 22.19
C SER A 299 3.40 26.27 23.32
N GLU A 300 3.18 25.61 24.47
CA GLU A 300 2.65 26.23 25.68
C GLU A 300 3.65 27.23 26.29
N GLY A 301 3.15 28.24 26.98
CA GLY A 301 3.98 29.23 27.66
C GLY A 301 3.21 30.48 28.07
N TYR A 302 3.89 31.62 28.20
CA TYR A 302 3.28 32.85 28.72
C TYR A 302 1.94 33.23 28.04
N PHE A 303 1.83 33.05 26.72
CA PHE A 303 0.60 33.43 26.01
C PHE A 303 -0.59 32.55 26.38
N THR A 304 -0.40 31.23 26.47
CA THR A 304 -1.44 30.27 26.86
C THR A 304 -1.74 30.36 28.35
N ASP A 305 -0.70 30.42 29.18
CA ASP A 305 -0.86 30.23 30.62
C ASP A 305 -1.32 31.50 31.34
N SER A 306 -1.02 32.67 30.76
CA SER A 306 -1.21 33.96 31.42
C SER A 306 -1.92 35.00 30.57
N LYS A 307 -1.43 35.29 29.35
CA LYS A 307 -1.95 36.40 28.53
C LYS A 307 -3.41 36.20 28.13
N ILE A 308 -3.73 35.05 27.53
CA ILE A 308 -5.09 34.75 27.05
C ILE A 308 -6.07 34.70 28.23
N PRO A 309 -5.83 33.91 29.31
CA PRO A 309 -6.69 33.90 30.48
C PRO A 309 -6.89 35.30 31.10
N GLY A 310 -5.80 36.08 31.23
CA GLY A 310 -5.85 37.42 31.80
C GLY A 310 -6.67 38.43 30.98
N LEU A 311 -6.67 38.31 29.64
CA LEU A 311 -7.55 39.11 28.78
C LEU A 311 -9.03 38.76 28.96
N LEU A 312 -9.32 37.52 29.35
CA LEU A 312 -10.65 36.96 29.52
C LEU A 312 -11.12 36.93 30.98
N ASP A 313 -10.40 37.60 31.88
CA ASP A 313 -10.73 37.68 33.30
C ASP A 313 -12.21 38.05 33.53
N ASN A 314 -12.85 37.30 34.43
CA ASN A 314 -14.25 37.40 34.81
C ASN A 314 -15.28 37.08 33.71
N LEU A 315 -14.88 36.42 32.62
CA LEU A 315 -15.79 35.81 31.64
C LEU A 315 -15.96 34.31 31.94
N THR A 316 -17.03 33.71 31.40
CA THR A 316 -17.27 32.26 31.45
C THR A 316 -16.97 31.67 30.07
N TYR A 317 -16.04 30.73 30.00
CA TYR A 317 -15.59 30.09 28.77
C TYR A 317 -14.90 28.76 29.10
N ALA A 318 -14.84 27.83 28.15
CA ALA A 318 -14.02 26.62 28.24
C ALA A 318 -12.62 26.93 27.68
N TYR A 319 -11.57 26.47 28.38
CA TYR A 319 -10.18 26.73 28.03
C TYR A 319 -9.23 25.78 28.77
N ASP A 320 -8.20 25.33 28.07
CA ASP A 320 -6.97 24.80 28.63
C ASP A 320 -5.75 25.44 27.95
N SER A 321 -4.55 25.22 28.48
CA SER A 321 -3.32 25.79 27.92
C SER A 321 -2.82 25.08 26.66
N SER A 322 -3.45 23.97 26.26
CA SER A 322 -2.95 23.03 25.26
C SER A 322 -2.66 23.72 23.92
N ALA A 323 -1.39 23.70 23.51
CA ALA A 323 -0.91 24.25 22.25
C ALA A 323 -0.85 23.20 21.12
N LEU A 324 -0.22 23.53 19.99
CA LEU A 324 -0.04 22.59 18.88
C LEU A 324 0.88 21.43 19.27
N THR A 325 2.06 21.69 19.81
CA THR A 325 2.93 20.64 20.36
C THR A 325 2.43 20.19 21.75
N PRO A 326 2.56 18.91 22.12
CA PRO A 326 3.26 17.83 21.41
C PRO A 326 2.29 16.94 20.60
N HIS A 327 1.29 17.51 19.92
CA HIS A 327 0.34 16.70 19.15
C HIS A 327 1.05 16.00 17.96
N PRO A 328 0.77 14.71 17.68
CA PRO A 328 1.45 13.94 16.62
C PRO A 328 1.32 14.57 15.23
N ASN A 329 0.17 15.18 14.90
CA ASN A 329 -0.01 15.92 13.65
C ASN A 329 1.02 17.04 13.39
N VAL A 330 1.80 17.49 14.39
CA VAL A 330 2.93 18.41 14.16
C VAL A 330 4.06 17.69 13.41
N ALA A 331 4.43 16.48 13.84
CA ALA A 331 5.41 15.65 13.15
C ALA A 331 4.91 15.27 11.76
N GLU A 332 3.67 14.79 11.65
CA GLU A 332 3.06 14.47 10.35
C GLU A 332 3.01 15.69 9.41
N TRP A 333 2.85 16.90 9.96
CA TRP A 333 2.86 18.12 9.14
C TRP A 333 4.26 18.45 8.63
N ILE A 334 5.31 18.23 9.44
CA ILE A 334 6.71 18.38 9.00
C ILE A 334 7.00 17.36 7.90
N GLU A 335 6.62 16.09 8.10
CA GLU A 335 6.78 15.01 7.13
C GLU A 335 6.08 15.32 5.81
N MET A 336 4.82 15.73 5.86
CA MET A 336 4.03 16.10 4.69
C MET A 336 4.61 17.32 3.95
N SER A 337 5.13 18.30 4.70
CA SER A 337 5.74 19.50 4.12
C SER A 337 7.06 19.18 3.43
N ALA A 338 7.88 18.31 4.04
CA ALA A 338 9.11 17.81 3.43
C ALA A 338 8.82 16.94 2.19
N ALA A 339 7.90 15.97 2.32
CA ALA A 339 7.56 15.04 1.25
C ALA A 339 7.02 15.74 -0.01
N LYS A 340 6.33 16.88 0.14
CA LYS A 340 5.87 17.71 -0.98
C LYS A 340 7.01 18.19 -1.89
N GLU A 341 8.17 18.46 -1.31
CA GLU A 341 9.35 18.94 -2.04
C GLU A 341 10.29 17.80 -2.44
N SER A 342 10.42 16.76 -1.61
CA SER A 342 11.36 15.66 -1.86
C SER A 342 10.81 14.50 -2.71
N THR A 343 9.49 14.41 -2.90
CA THR A 343 8.90 13.28 -3.66
C THR A 343 9.00 13.56 -5.15
N ASP A 344 9.79 12.75 -5.84
CA ASP A 344 9.80 12.75 -7.30
C ASP A 344 8.49 12.14 -7.83
N LEU A 345 7.66 13.00 -8.44
CA LEU A 345 6.37 12.65 -9.03
C LEU A 345 6.48 12.64 -10.57
N ALA A 346 7.50 11.94 -11.08
CA ALA A 346 7.72 11.67 -12.49
C ALA A 346 7.60 10.18 -12.80
N LEU A 347 6.61 9.82 -13.64
CA LEU A 347 6.39 8.45 -14.09
C LEU A 347 7.19 8.21 -15.37
N GLN A 348 8.18 7.32 -15.30
CA GLN A 348 8.99 6.94 -16.45
C GLN A 348 8.31 5.82 -17.24
N ILE A 349 8.27 5.94 -18.57
CA ILE A 349 7.72 4.92 -19.47
C ILE A 349 8.39 4.99 -20.84
N TYR A 350 8.64 3.85 -21.50
CA TYR A 350 9.13 3.84 -22.87
C TYR A 350 7.97 3.98 -23.87
N ASP A 351 8.21 4.73 -24.94
CA ASP A 351 7.31 4.88 -26.08
C ASP A 351 8.07 4.73 -27.39
N GLU A 352 7.83 3.64 -28.11
CA GLU A 352 8.56 3.24 -29.31
C GLU A 352 10.09 3.22 -29.11
N GLY A 353 10.54 2.91 -27.88
CA GLY A 353 11.95 2.87 -27.47
C GLY A 353 12.56 4.22 -27.05
N GLU A 354 11.79 5.31 -27.01
CA GLU A 354 12.19 6.58 -26.39
C GLU A 354 11.69 6.62 -24.93
N LEU A 355 12.55 7.02 -23.98
CA LEU A 355 12.16 7.17 -22.58
C LEU A 355 11.41 8.50 -22.40
N LEU A 356 10.21 8.44 -21.84
CA LEU A 356 9.37 9.59 -21.51
C LEU A 356 9.19 9.70 -20.01
N ASP A 357 9.29 10.93 -19.50
CA ASP A 357 8.96 11.28 -18.12
C ASP A 357 7.61 12.01 -18.11
N ILE A 358 6.59 11.41 -17.51
CA ILE A 358 5.26 12.02 -17.34
C ILE A 358 5.16 12.62 -15.96
N THR A 359 4.93 13.93 -15.88
CA THR A 359 4.82 14.62 -14.60
C THR A 359 3.36 14.81 -14.17
N LEU A 360 3.15 15.11 -12.89
CA LEU A 360 1.82 15.47 -12.39
C LEU A 360 1.27 16.75 -13.07
N ASP A 361 2.13 17.68 -13.47
CA ASP A 361 1.75 18.91 -14.17
C ASP A 361 1.22 18.63 -15.58
N ASP A 362 1.81 17.65 -16.30
CA ASP A 362 1.32 17.22 -17.60
C ASP A 362 -0.12 16.68 -17.50
N LEU A 363 -0.39 15.89 -16.46
CA LEU A 363 -1.72 15.36 -16.18
C LEU A 363 -2.69 16.45 -15.71
N ALA A 364 -2.20 17.44 -14.95
CA ALA A 364 -2.99 18.59 -14.56
C ALA A 364 -3.39 19.43 -15.78
N GLU A 365 -2.52 19.59 -16.78
CA GLU A 365 -2.85 20.27 -18.03
C GLU A 365 -3.86 19.47 -18.86
N ALA A 366 -3.71 18.14 -18.93
CA ALA A 366 -4.61 17.25 -19.66
C ALA A 366 -6.03 17.20 -19.05
N HIS A 367 -6.15 16.99 -17.73
CA HIS A 367 -7.43 16.90 -17.01
C HIS A 367 -7.99 18.28 -16.62
N GLY A 368 -7.14 19.30 -16.56
CA GLY A 368 -7.45 20.68 -16.17
C GLY A 368 -7.23 21.01 -14.68
N HIS A 369 -6.95 20.01 -13.83
CA HIS A 369 -6.53 20.17 -12.43
C HIS A 369 -6.08 18.81 -11.84
N VAL A 370 -5.37 18.81 -10.71
CA VAL A 370 -5.12 17.58 -9.94
C VAL A 370 -6.22 17.37 -8.91
N CYS A 371 -7.13 16.43 -9.19
CA CYS A 371 -8.13 15.96 -8.22
C CYS A 371 -7.70 14.63 -7.58
N PRO A 372 -8.38 14.16 -6.51
CA PRO A 372 -8.06 12.86 -5.91
C PRO A 372 -7.99 11.71 -6.91
N CYS A 373 -8.87 11.68 -7.92
CA CYS A 373 -8.86 10.62 -8.94
C CYS A 373 -7.59 10.64 -9.80
N VAL A 374 -7.10 11.82 -10.18
CA VAL A 374 -5.83 11.96 -10.92
C VAL A 374 -4.65 11.54 -10.04
N ALA A 375 -4.64 11.99 -8.78
CA ALA A 375 -3.62 11.61 -7.81
C ALA A 375 -3.57 10.09 -7.59
N SER A 376 -4.73 9.43 -7.40
CA SER A 376 -4.83 7.98 -7.23
C SER A 376 -4.29 7.22 -8.44
N ALA A 377 -4.77 7.55 -9.64
CA ALA A 377 -4.36 6.88 -10.87
C ALA A 377 -2.85 7.03 -11.12
N PHE A 378 -2.33 8.25 -10.93
CA PHE A 378 -0.92 8.54 -11.14
C PHE A 378 -0.01 7.84 -10.13
N LYS A 379 -0.30 7.99 -8.83
CA LYS A 379 0.51 7.34 -7.78
C LYS A 379 0.42 5.82 -7.86
N ALA A 380 -0.74 5.24 -8.15
CA ALA A 380 -0.87 3.80 -8.36
C ALA A 380 -0.01 3.29 -9.53
N SER A 381 0.12 4.09 -10.60
CA SER A 381 0.99 3.75 -11.74
C SER A 381 2.47 3.78 -11.34
N LEU A 382 2.90 4.80 -10.58
CA LEU A 382 4.26 4.86 -10.02
C LEU A 382 4.56 3.62 -9.17
N THR A 383 3.66 3.30 -8.23
CA THR A 383 3.78 2.13 -7.35
C THR A 383 3.85 0.82 -8.14
N ALA A 384 3.03 0.66 -9.19
CA ALA A 384 3.05 -0.55 -10.00
C ALA A 384 4.36 -0.72 -10.78
N PHE A 385 4.89 0.37 -11.34
CA PHE A 385 6.11 0.33 -12.14
C PHE A 385 7.34 0.07 -11.26
N GLU A 386 7.35 0.64 -10.05
CA GLU A 386 8.36 0.34 -9.04
C GLU A 386 8.31 -1.15 -8.62
N ALA A 387 7.11 -1.70 -8.40
CA ALA A 387 6.95 -3.11 -8.04
C ALA A 387 7.42 -4.09 -9.12
N TRP A 388 7.41 -3.68 -10.40
CA TRP A 388 7.95 -4.48 -11.51
C TRP A 388 9.49 -4.49 -11.60
N ASP A 389 10.17 -3.61 -10.86
CA ASP A 389 11.63 -3.41 -10.94
C ASP A 389 12.13 -3.18 -12.38
N LYS A 390 11.27 -2.59 -13.24
CA LYS A 390 11.58 -2.20 -14.62
C LYS A 390 10.64 -1.10 -15.10
N ILE A 391 11.12 -0.32 -16.06
CA ILE A 391 10.33 0.69 -16.77
C ILE A 391 9.53 0.00 -17.89
N PRO A 392 8.19 0.03 -17.91
CA PRO A 392 7.38 -0.61 -18.94
C PRO A 392 7.42 0.17 -20.26
N GLU A 393 7.00 -0.50 -21.33
CA GLU A 393 6.80 0.07 -22.66
C GLU A 393 5.31 0.29 -22.89
N ARG A 394 4.89 1.49 -23.33
CA ARG A 394 3.49 1.87 -23.56
C ARG A 394 2.75 0.84 -24.41
N GLY A 395 3.33 0.42 -25.53
CA GLY A 395 2.75 -0.57 -26.43
C GLY A 395 2.68 -2.00 -25.90
N ASN A 396 3.19 -2.26 -24.69
CA ASN A 396 3.21 -3.55 -24.02
C ASN A 396 2.53 -3.50 -22.64
N LEU A 397 1.80 -2.42 -22.34
CA LEU A 397 1.11 -2.20 -21.08
C LEU A 397 -0.40 -2.13 -21.31
N GLU A 398 -1.16 -2.89 -20.53
CA GLU A 398 -2.60 -2.77 -20.40
C GLU A 398 -2.94 -2.35 -18.97
N ILE A 399 -3.93 -1.47 -18.81
CA ILE A 399 -4.44 -1.04 -17.49
C ILE A 399 -5.91 -1.41 -17.38
N VAL A 400 -6.27 -2.09 -16.29
CA VAL A 400 -7.65 -2.37 -15.91
C VAL A 400 -8.00 -1.55 -14.67
N SER A 401 -9.03 -0.72 -14.76
CA SER A 401 -9.48 0.16 -13.68
C SER A 401 -10.85 -0.26 -13.17
N ALA A 402 -11.01 -0.34 -11.84
CA ALA A 402 -12.31 -0.54 -11.18
C ALA A 402 -13.11 0.76 -10.98
N HIS A 403 -12.64 1.89 -11.54
CA HIS A 403 -13.18 3.21 -11.27
C HIS A 403 -13.76 3.91 -12.52
N PRO A 404 -15.01 4.43 -12.49
CA PRO A 404 -15.69 4.97 -13.68
C PRO A 404 -15.47 6.47 -13.95
N SER A 405 -14.51 7.12 -13.28
CA SER A 405 -14.42 8.59 -13.33
C SER A 405 -13.49 9.08 -14.42
N ASP A 406 -13.88 10.19 -15.05
CA ASP A 406 -13.06 10.92 -16.03
C ASP A 406 -11.62 11.14 -15.56
N GLY A 407 -11.38 11.54 -14.30
CA GLY A 407 -10.02 11.76 -13.80
C GLY A 407 -9.11 10.52 -13.77
N HIS A 408 -9.67 9.32 -13.59
CA HIS A 408 -8.89 8.08 -13.70
C HIS A 408 -8.67 7.72 -15.17
N ASN A 409 -9.75 7.74 -15.96
CA ASN A 409 -9.70 7.35 -17.36
C ASN A 409 -8.75 8.25 -18.16
N GLU A 410 -8.88 9.58 -18.02
CA GLU A 410 -8.03 10.55 -18.71
C GLU A 410 -6.56 10.44 -18.27
N THR A 411 -6.29 10.09 -17.01
CA THR A 411 -4.93 9.86 -16.53
C THR A 411 -4.32 8.60 -17.16
N PHE A 412 -5.04 7.47 -17.13
CA PHE A 412 -4.54 6.22 -17.71
C PHE A 412 -4.44 6.29 -19.23
N GLU A 413 -5.40 6.92 -19.92
CA GLU A 413 -5.33 7.17 -21.36
C GLU A 413 -4.12 8.03 -21.72
N TYR A 414 -3.78 9.03 -20.90
CA TYR A 414 -2.58 9.85 -21.10
C TYR A 414 -1.29 9.02 -20.93
N ILE A 415 -1.23 8.19 -19.89
CA ILE A 415 -0.07 7.32 -19.62
C ILE A 415 0.16 6.33 -20.78
N LEU A 416 -0.92 5.75 -21.30
CA LEU A 416 -0.91 4.76 -22.38
C LEU A 416 -0.81 5.37 -23.79
N ASP A 417 -1.03 6.68 -23.92
CA ASP A 417 -1.32 7.36 -25.20
C ASP A 417 -2.40 6.63 -26.04
N SER A 418 -3.34 5.98 -25.36
CA SER A 418 -4.33 5.10 -25.99
C SER A 418 -5.48 4.77 -25.04
N SER A 419 -6.69 4.67 -25.60
CA SER A 419 -7.86 4.11 -24.90
C SER A 419 -8.12 2.65 -25.23
N GLU A 420 -7.37 2.05 -26.18
CA GLU A 420 -7.53 0.65 -26.55
C GLU A 420 -6.99 -0.29 -25.47
N TYR A 421 -5.96 0.14 -24.76
CA TYR A 421 -5.29 -0.62 -23.69
C TYR A 421 -5.78 -0.24 -22.29
N LEU A 422 -6.89 0.50 -22.20
CA LEU A 422 -7.56 0.82 -20.95
C LEU A 422 -8.91 0.09 -20.89
N THR A 423 -9.05 -0.81 -19.93
CA THR A 423 -10.32 -1.48 -19.63
C THR A 423 -10.90 -0.92 -18.32
N VAL A 424 -12.15 -0.44 -18.34
CA VAL A 424 -12.87 -0.07 -17.11
C VAL A 424 -13.80 -1.21 -16.74
N ASN A 425 -13.46 -1.96 -15.68
CA ASN A 425 -14.21 -3.11 -15.19
C ASN A 425 -14.77 -2.82 -13.81
N LEU A 426 -16.04 -2.44 -13.74
CA LEU A 426 -16.67 -1.99 -12.50
C LEU A 426 -17.19 -3.17 -11.67
N PRO A 427 -16.91 -3.23 -10.36
CA PRO A 427 -17.57 -4.16 -9.45
C PRO A 427 -19.10 -4.03 -9.51
N GLU A 428 -19.82 -5.11 -9.26
CA GLU A 428 -21.29 -5.11 -9.29
C GLU A 428 -21.88 -4.06 -8.35
N GLY A 429 -22.86 -3.28 -8.83
CA GLY A 429 -23.48 -2.20 -8.08
C GLY A 429 -22.72 -0.86 -8.11
N THR A 430 -21.55 -0.81 -8.75
CA THR A 430 -20.77 0.42 -8.91
C THR A 430 -21.30 1.29 -10.04
N ASP A 431 -21.42 2.59 -9.80
CA ASP A 431 -21.56 3.60 -10.86
C ASP A 431 -20.94 4.95 -10.44
N ILE A 432 -21.07 5.99 -11.28
CA ILE A 432 -20.47 7.31 -10.99
C ILE A 432 -20.99 7.96 -9.70
N LEU A 433 -22.14 7.57 -9.19
CA LEU A 433 -22.73 7.97 -7.91
C LEU A 433 -22.38 6.98 -6.79
N ASN A 434 -22.48 5.68 -7.07
CA ASN A 434 -22.26 4.59 -6.14
C ASN A 434 -20.81 4.09 -6.23
N LEU A 435 -19.94 4.68 -5.41
CA LEU A 435 -18.53 4.29 -5.29
C LEU A 435 -18.20 3.91 -3.85
N THR A 436 -17.28 2.97 -3.68
CA THR A 436 -16.63 2.57 -2.43
C THR A 436 -15.11 2.63 -2.59
N GLU A 437 -14.38 2.34 -1.51
CA GLU A 437 -12.91 2.25 -1.55
C GLU A 437 -12.43 1.13 -2.48
N ASP A 438 -13.20 0.03 -2.60
CA ASP A 438 -12.92 -1.09 -3.53
C ASP A 438 -12.79 -0.66 -5.01
N ASN A 439 -13.36 0.49 -5.37
CA ASN A 439 -13.23 1.02 -6.72
C ASN A 439 -11.86 1.62 -7.02
N TYR A 440 -11.03 1.89 -6.01
CA TYR A 440 -9.66 2.36 -6.15
C TYR A 440 -8.70 1.17 -6.26
N CYS A 441 -8.99 0.29 -7.21
CA CYS A 441 -8.26 -0.92 -7.53
C CYS A 441 -7.90 -0.91 -9.02
N TYR A 442 -6.63 -1.15 -9.31
CA TYR A 442 -6.07 -1.06 -10.66
C TYR A 442 -5.16 -2.24 -10.93
N SER A 443 -5.30 -2.87 -12.09
CA SER A 443 -4.40 -3.92 -12.55
C SER A 443 -3.56 -3.38 -13.71
N PHE A 444 -2.25 -3.50 -13.58
CA PHE A 444 -1.28 -3.18 -14.62
C PHE A 444 -0.76 -4.50 -15.17
N VAL A 445 -0.92 -4.72 -16.47
CA VAL A 445 -0.63 -6.01 -17.12
C VAL A 445 0.40 -5.80 -18.21
N GLU A 446 1.50 -6.54 -18.14
CA GLU A 446 2.45 -6.61 -19.23
C GLU A 446 1.92 -7.59 -20.28
N ILE A 447 1.57 -7.08 -21.47
CA ILE A 447 0.83 -7.84 -22.50
C ILE A 447 1.63 -9.07 -22.98
N SER A 448 2.95 -8.94 -23.12
CA SER A 448 3.81 -9.99 -23.67
C SER A 448 4.04 -11.17 -22.73
N THR A 449 4.06 -10.95 -21.41
CA THR A 449 4.33 -11.96 -20.39
C THR A 449 3.05 -12.44 -19.71
N GLY A 450 2.04 -11.58 -19.63
CA GLY A 450 0.86 -11.77 -18.80
C GLY A 450 1.11 -11.46 -17.32
N ASP A 451 2.30 -10.94 -16.97
CA ASP A 451 2.60 -10.56 -15.59
C ASP A 451 1.76 -9.35 -15.19
N MET A 452 1.21 -9.40 -13.98
CA MET A 452 0.28 -8.41 -13.50
C MET A 452 0.68 -7.90 -12.11
N VAL A 453 0.64 -6.58 -11.94
CA VAL A 453 0.66 -5.92 -10.64
C VAL A 453 -0.73 -5.35 -10.38
N VAL A 454 -1.33 -5.71 -9.25
CA VAL A 454 -2.56 -5.11 -8.77
C VAL A 454 -2.21 -4.13 -7.67
N VAL A 455 -2.68 -2.89 -7.81
CA VAL A 455 -2.53 -1.83 -6.82
C VAL A 455 -3.92 -1.41 -6.36
N SER A 456 -4.18 -1.53 -5.07
CA SER A 456 -5.47 -1.21 -4.45
C SER A 456 -5.25 -0.26 -3.28
N VAL A 457 -6.11 0.74 -3.09
CA VAL A 457 -6.05 1.58 -1.88
C VAL A 457 -6.34 0.71 -0.66
N LYS A 458 -5.62 0.94 0.45
CA LYS A 458 -5.80 0.23 1.71
C LYS A 458 -7.19 0.45 2.32
N ASP A 459 -7.73 -0.60 2.93
CA ASP A 459 -8.96 -0.55 3.72
C ASP A 459 -8.89 0.55 4.78
N GLY A 460 -9.92 1.41 4.84
CA GLY A 460 -10.02 2.48 5.83
C GLY A 460 -9.17 3.71 5.53
N PHE A 461 -8.58 3.81 4.33
CA PHE A 461 -7.84 5.00 3.90
C PHE A 461 -8.76 6.23 3.75
N PHE A 462 -9.99 6.03 3.27
CA PHE A 462 -10.97 7.10 3.13
C PHE A 462 -11.66 7.39 4.48
N PRO A 463 -11.88 8.66 4.85
CA PRO A 463 -12.58 8.99 6.08
C PRO A 463 -14.05 8.55 6.02
N ASP A 464 -14.59 8.20 7.18
CA ASP A 464 -16.00 7.83 7.33
C ASP A 464 -16.93 8.88 6.70
N GLY A 465 -17.95 8.39 5.98
CA GLY A 465 -18.93 9.25 5.31
C GLY A 465 -18.45 9.95 4.03
N PHE A 466 -17.20 9.75 3.59
CA PHE A 466 -16.67 10.36 2.35
C PHE A 466 -17.56 10.07 1.13
N PHE A 467 -17.89 8.79 0.91
CA PHE A 467 -18.68 8.36 -0.25
C PHE A 467 -20.14 8.83 -0.18
N GLU A 468 -20.77 8.84 1.00
CA GLU A 468 -22.11 9.41 1.20
C GLU A 468 -22.11 10.92 0.86
N MET A 469 -21.10 11.65 1.33
CA MET A 469 -20.99 13.09 1.09
C MET A 469 -20.73 13.39 -0.39
N ARG A 470 -19.94 12.55 -1.05
CA ARG A 470 -19.73 12.58 -2.51
C ARG A 470 -21.05 12.41 -3.24
N GLU A 471 -21.85 11.40 -2.88
CA GLU A 471 -23.17 11.14 -3.48
C GLU A 471 -24.09 12.36 -3.32
N LYS A 472 -24.20 12.92 -2.11
CA LYS A 472 -24.98 14.14 -1.82
C LYS A 472 -24.53 15.34 -2.67
N CYS A 473 -23.22 15.51 -2.86
CA CYS A 473 -22.67 16.57 -3.69
C CYS A 473 -23.00 16.36 -5.17
N LYS A 474 -22.87 15.14 -5.69
CA LYS A 474 -23.16 14.80 -7.09
C LYS A 474 -24.66 14.90 -7.43
N THR A 475 -25.52 14.51 -6.49
CA THR A 475 -26.99 14.65 -6.62
C THR A 475 -27.50 16.06 -6.30
N LYS A 476 -26.59 16.99 -5.93
CA LYS A 476 -26.87 18.41 -5.64
C LYS A 476 -27.83 18.64 -4.47
N VAL A 477 -27.90 17.69 -3.54
CA VAL A 477 -28.69 17.80 -2.30
C VAL A 477 -27.85 18.28 -1.11
N ALA A 478 -26.51 18.25 -1.23
CA ALA A 478 -25.59 18.72 -0.19
C ALA A 478 -25.79 20.21 0.16
N THR A 479 -25.82 20.47 1.46
CA THR A 479 -25.77 21.81 2.07
C THR A 479 -24.44 22.53 1.78
N PRO A 480 -24.33 23.85 2.01
CA PRO A 480 -23.07 24.57 1.86
C PRO A 480 -21.94 24.03 2.76
N ASP A 481 -22.24 23.63 3.98
CA ASP A 481 -21.27 23.07 4.92
C ASP A 481 -20.84 21.67 4.48
N GLU A 482 -21.76 20.78 4.07
CA GLU A 482 -21.41 19.48 3.47
C GLU A 482 -20.53 19.63 2.22
N LYS A 483 -20.76 20.66 1.38
CA LYS A 483 -19.90 20.93 0.22
C LYS A 483 -18.50 21.39 0.63
N SER A 484 -18.41 22.16 1.71
CA SER A 484 -17.14 22.67 2.24
C SER A 484 -16.34 21.55 2.91
N ALA A 485 -17.02 20.73 3.70
CA ALA A 485 -16.50 19.48 4.28
C ALA A 485 -15.98 18.55 3.17
N PHE A 486 -16.77 18.30 2.13
CA PHE A 486 -16.35 17.45 1.03
C PHE A 486 -15.14 18.03 0.27
N LYS A 487 -15.08 19.36 0.11
CA LYS A 487 -13.91 20.01 -0.49
C LYS A 487 -12.66 19.79 0.37
N LEU A 488 -12.79 19.92 1.70
CA LEU A 488 -11.72 19.68 2.65
C LEU A 488 -11.24 18.22 2.58
N MET A 489 -12.14 17.23 2.75
CA MET A 489 -11.80 15.80 2.64
C MET A 489 -11.05 15.46 1.34
N LYS A 490 -11.50 15.99 0.20
CA LYS A 490 -10.80 15.79 -1.08
C LYS A 490 -9.39 16.38 -1.09
N GLY A 491 -9.18 17.51 -0.43
CA GLY A 491 -7.85 18.11 -0.27
C GLY A 491 -6.93 17.18 0.52
N GLU A 492 -7.41 16.71 1.67
CA GLU A 492 -6.67 15.79 2.56
C GLU A 492 -6.30 14.50 1.83
N ILE A 493 -7.28 13.82 1.22
CA ILE A 493 -7.07 12.57 0.48
C ILE A 493 -6.08 12.77 -0.66
N LYS A 494 -6.21 13.86 -1.42
CA LYS A 494 -5.30 14.14 -2.54
C LYS A 494 -3.85 14.25 -2.05
N GLU A 495 -3.61 14.99 -0.97
CA GLU A 495 -2.24 15.14 -0.43
C GLU A 495 -1.72 13.84 0.16
N LYS A 496 -2.55 13.12 0.93
CA LYS A 496 -2.18 11.81 1.47
C LYS A 496 -1.75 10.84 0.37
N ILE A 497 -2.50 10.76 -0.72
CA ILE A 497 -2.18 9.86 -1.84
C ILE A 497 -0.85 10.22 -2.51
N LEU A 498 -0.57 11.51 -2.70
CA LEU A 498 0.63 11.93 -3.42
C LEU A 498 1.90 11.75 -2.58
N TYR A 499 1.83 12.09 -1.29
CA TYR A 499 3.01 12.37 -0.47
C TYR A 499 3.21 11.43 0.71
N LEU A 500 2.23 10.59 1.09
CA LEU A 500 2.53 9.47 2.00
C LEU A 500 3.32 8.38 1.25
N PRO A 501 4.10 7.57 1.99
CA PRO A 501 4.72 6.36 1.46
C PRO A 501 3.69 5.48 0.76
N ALA A 502 4.08 4.86 -0.37
CA ALA A 502 3.14 4.09 -1.20
C ALA A 502 2.53 2.93 -0.41
N GLU A 503 3.31 2.33 0.49
CA GLU A 503 2.89 1.27 1.41
C GLU A 503 1.89 1.72 2.47
N GLU A 504 1.73 3.02 2.74
CA GLU A 504 0.67 3.54 3.63
C GLU A 504 -0.63 3.79 2.88
N VAL A 505 -0.55 4.01 1.57
CA VAL A 505 -1.70 4.33 0.72
C VAL A 505 -2.27 3.07 0.06
N PHE A 506 -1.41 2.18 -0.42
CA PHE A 506 -1.77 1.06 -1.28
C PHE A 506 -1.35 -0.31 -0.72
N GLU A 507 -2.13 -1.31 -1.09
CA GLU A 507 -1.75 -2.72 -1.10
C GLU A 507 -1.33 -3.09 -2.52
N VAL A 508 -0.24 -3.85 -2.64
CA VAL A 508 0.33 -4.27 -3.92
C VAL A 508 0.38 -5.78 -3.96
N GLU A 509 -0.29 -6.37 -4.94
CA GLU A 509 -0.25 -7.80 -5.22
C GLU A 509 0.45 -8.06 -6.55
N TYR A 510 1.49 -8.88 -6.51
CA TYR A 510 2.17 -9.33 -7.72
C TYR A 510 1.65 -10.70 -8.13
N THR A 511 1.08 -10.77 -9.34
CA THR A 511 0.68 -12.01 -10.00
C THR A 511 1.50 -12.18 -11.27
N GLY A 512 2.81 -12.36 -11.09
CA GLY A 512 3.65 -12.91 -12.14
C GLY A 512 3.24 -14.36 -12.40
N SER A 513 3.26 -14.80 -13.66
CA SER A 513 2.88 -16.16 -14.04
C SER A 513 3.86 -17.20 -13.47
N GLY A 514 3.74 -17.58 -12.19
CA GLY A 514 4.67 -18.57 -11.65
C GLY A 514 4.78 -18.76 -10.14
N MET A 515 3.69 -19.00 -9.42
CA MET A 515 3.79 -19.75 -8.16
C MET A 515 2.71 -20.83 -8.16
N ILE A 516 3.14 -22.09 -8.12
CA ILE A 516 2.25 -23.20 -7.80
C ILE A 516 1.81 -23.06 -6.35
N SER A 517 0.51 -23.15 -6.05
CA SER A 517 0.05 -23.11 -4.67
C SER A 517 0.55 -24.36 -3.90
N PRO A 518 0.73 -24.28 -2.57
CA PRO A 518 1.09 -25.44 -1.77
C PRO A 518 0.15 -26.64 -1.98
N GLU A 519 -1.15 -26.40 -2.11
CA GLU A 519 -2.16 -27.42 -2.35
C GLU A 519 -1.96 -28.13 -3.69
N GLU A 520 -1.77 -27.38 -4.77
CA GLU A 520 -1.51 -27.92 -6.11
C GLU A 520 -0.19 -28.71 -6.16
N LEU A 521 0.84 -28.27 -5.43
CA LEU A 521 2.10 -28.98 -5.34
C LEU A 521 1.93 -30.36 -4.67
N PHE A 522 1.27 -30.44 -3.52
CA PHE A 522 1.08 -31.70 -2.80
C PHE A 522 0.14 -32.67 -3.54
N GLU A 523 -0.83 -32.15 -4.28
CA GLU A 523 -1.67 -32.96 -5.19
C GLU A 523 -0.84 -33.55 -6.34
N SER A 524 0.09 -32.79 -6.93
CA SER A 524 0.94 -33.25 -8.04
C SER A 524 1.92 -34.37 -7.65
N LEU A 525 2.26 -34.47 -6.36
CA LEU A 525 3.27 -35.42 -5.87
C LEU A 525 2.68 -36.79 -5.49
N ASP A 526 1.37 -36.88 -5.23
CA ASP A 526 0.72 -38.06 -4.63
C ASP A 526 0.83 -39.33 -5.51
N GLY A 527 0.90 -40.49 -4.85
CA GLY A 527 0.94 -41.79 -5.51
C GLY A 527 2.34 -42.35 -5.79
N GLU A 528 2.39 -43.50 -6.47
CA GLU A 528 3.62 -44.23 -6.80
C GLU A 528 4.09 -43.96 -8.24
N TRP A 529 5.32 -43.48 -8.38
CA TRP A 529 5.92 -43.04 -9.64
C TRP A 529 7.24 -43.76 -9.88
N ALA A 530 7.41 -44.43 -11.02
CA ALA A 530 8.70 -44.98 -11.42
C ALA A 530 9.51 -43.91 -12.17
N PHE A 531 10.78 -43.69 -11.79
CA PHE A 531 11.65 -42.74 -12.45
C PHE A 531 12.86 -43.40 -13.11
N LYS A 532 13.34 -42.75 -14.17
CA LYS A 532 14.58 -43.10 -14.84
C LYS A 532 15.25 -41.83 -15.35
N GLY A 533 16.53 -41.67 -15.05
CA GLY A 533 17.27 -40.47 -15.39
C GLY A 533 18.76 -40.72 -15.58
N SER A 534 19.45 -39.64 -15.92
CA SER A 534 20.91 -39.61 -16.01
C SER A 534 21.44 -38.38 -15.29
N MET A 535 22.40 -38.60 -14.40
CA MET A 535 23.17 -37.56 -13.73
C MET A 535 24.49 -37.39 -14.48
N VAL A 536 24.91 -36.15 -14.72
CA VAL A 536 26.20 -35.79 -15.29
C VAL A 536 26.99 -35.03 -14.22
N ILE A 537 28.19 -35.51 -13.88
CA ILE A 537 29.13 -34.81 -13.00
C ILE A 537 30.50 -34.85 -13.69
N ASP A 538 31.12 -33.69 -13.92
CA ASP A 538 32.49 -33.57 -14.45
C ASP A 538 32.80 -34.49 -15.66
N ASN A 539 31.85 -34.61 -16.60
CA ASN A 539 31.84 -35.49 -17.79
C ASN A 539 31.56 -36.99 -17.59
N GLU A 540 31.23 -37.47 -16.39
CA GLU A 540 30.73 -38.84 -16.20
C GLU A 540 29.20 -38.90 -16.11
N THR A 541 28.57 -39.72 -16.96
CA THR A 541 27.13 -39.96 -16.92
C THR A 541 26.80 -41.21 -16.07
N ILE A 542 25.99 -41.02 -15.03
CA ILE A 542 25.52 -42.07 -14.13
C ILE A 542 24.01 -42.27 -14.36
N LEU A 543 23.63 -43.50 -14.71
CA LEU A 543 22.22 -43.87 -14.85
C LEU A 543 21.57 -44.14 -13.50
N ILE A 544 20.38 -43.56 -13.31
CA ILE A 544 19.56 -43.67 -12.11
C ILE A 544 18.18 -44.20 -12.53
N ASN A 545 17.62 -45.12 -11.74
CA ASN A 545 16.22 -45.51 -11.86
C ASN A 545 15.67 -45.96 -10.51
N GLY A 546 14.37 -45.80 -10.29
CA GLY A 546 13.76 -46.08 -9.00
C GLY A 546 12.25 -45.91 -9.03
N THR A 547 11.65 -45.96 -7.86
CA THR A 547 10.24 -45.68 -7.60
C THR A 547 10.15 -44.72 -6.42
N ARG A 548 9.31 -43.69 -6.51
CA ARG A 548 8.93 -42.85 -5.36
C ARG A 548 7.46 -43.07 -5.08
N THR A 549 7.07 -43.05 -3.81
CA THR A 549 5.67 -43.07 -3.38
C THR A 549 5.48 -41.91 -2.43
N PHE A 550 4.59 -40.98 -2.74
CA PHE A 550 4.06 -40.04 -1.77
C PHE A 550 2.68 -40.51 -1.31
N THR A 551 2.37 -40.27 -0.05
CA THR A 551 1.09 -40.56 0.56
C THR A 551 0.63 -39.31 1.28
N SER A 552 -0.34 -38.61 0.72
CA SER A 552 -0.91 -37.41 1.33
C SER A 552 -1.37 -37.67 2.78
N THR A 553 -0.98 -36.77 3.68
CA THR A 553 -1.40 -36.73 5.09
C THR A 553 -2.32 -35.53 5.37
N GLY A 554 -2.49 -34.62 4.40
CA GLY A 554 -3.34 -33.44 4.43
C GLY A 554 -3.21 -32.60 3.14
N PRO A 555 -3.94 -31.48 3.01
CA PRO A 555 -3.95 -30.65 1.79
C PRO A 555 -2.57 -30.15 1.37
N THR A 556 -1.69 -29.93 2.36
CA THR A 556 -0.33 -29.40 2.16
C THR A 556 0.71 -30.23 2.92
N SER A 557 0.50 -31.55 3.03
CA SER A 557 1.45 -32.47 3.68
C SER A 557 1.37 -33.90 3.16
N ALA A 558 2.49 -34.61 3.16
CA ALA A 558 2.58 -36.01 2.73
C ALA A 558 3.75 -36.76 3.38
N ASP A 559 3.62 -38.07 3.54
CA ASP A 559 4.74 -38.98 3.80
C ASP A 559 5.30 -39.51 2.48
N PHE A 560 6.60 -39.84 2.41
CA PHE A 560 7.21 -40.38 1.20
C PHE A 560 8.12 -41.58 1.44
N VAL A 561 8.25 -42.42 0.41
CA VAL A 561 9.19 -43.55 0.30
C VAL A 561 9.86 -43.49 -1.06
N VAL A 562 11.20 -43.51 -1.12
CA VAL A 562 11.95 -43.52 -2.39
C VAL A 562 12.87 -44.73 -2.43
N GLU A 563 12.66 -45.62 -3.41
CA GLU A 563 13.55 -46.74 -3.70
C GLU A 563 14.31 -46.47 -5.00
N TYR A 564 15.65 -46.51 -5.00
CA TYR A 564 16.40 -46.23 -6.22
C TYR A 564 17.66 -47.06 -6.38
N ALA A 565 18.10 -47.13 -7.64
CA ALA A 565 19.31 -47.77 -8.08
C ALA A 565 20.18 -46.79 -8.88
N MET A 566 21.33 -46.42 -8.31
CA MET A 566 22.34 -45.58 -8.95
C MET A 566 23.58 -46.44 -9.30
N GLY A 567 23.75 -46.74 -10.58
CA GLY A 567 24.83 -47.60 -11.06
C GLY A 567 24.79 -49.04 -10.50
N SER A 568 25.52 -49.33 -9.42
CA SER A 568 25.54 -50.66 -8.78
C SER A 568 25.04 -50.69 -7.33
N VAL A 569 24.50 -49.57 -6.85
CA VAL A 569 23.97 -49.37 -5.50
C VAL A 569 22.45 -49.33 -5.56
N LYS A 570 21.80 -49.84 -4.52
CA LYS A 570 20.34 -49.81 -4.32
C LYS A 570 20.06 -49.38 -2.89
N GLU A 571 19.20 -48.39 -2.70
CA GLU A 571 18.83 -47.81 -1.40
C GLU A 571 17.32 -47.53 -1.33
N ILE A 572 16.82 -47.35 -0.10
CA ILE A 572 15.42 -47.06 0.24
C ILE A 572 15.42 -45.99 1.33
N GLU A 573 14.70 -44.91 1.10
CA GLU A 573 14.60 -43.72 1.98
C GLU A 573 13.14 -43.44 2.32
N THR A 574 12.88 -42.87 3.50
CA THR A 574 11.52 -42.60 4.00
C THR A 574 11.49 -41.31 4.82
N GLY A 575 10.52 -40.44 4.57
CA GLY A 575 10.38 -39.16 5.28
C GLY A 575 8.99 -38.55 5.19
N SER A 576 8.85 -37.29 5.60
CA SER A 576 7.63 -36.50 5.54
C SER A 576 7.90 -35.12 4.94
N ALA A 577 6.91 -34.52 4.28
CA ALA A 577 6.94 -33.20 3.69
C ALA A 577 5.68 -32.42 4.09
N TRP A 578 5.79 -31.12 4.38
CA TRP A 578 4.64 -30.25 4.66
C TRP A 578 4.93 -28.79 4.32
N TRP A 579 3.89 -28.00 4.08
CA TRP A 579 4.00 -26.54 4.00
C TRP A 579 4.06 -25.92 5.40
N ASP A 580 5.12 -25.17 5.72
CA ASP A 580 5.23 -24.37 6.95
C ASP A 580 4.65 -22.98 6.69
N SER A 581 3.41 -22.75 7.12
CA SER A 581 2.70 -21.49 6.90
C SER A 581 3.30 -20.31 7.66
N GLU A 582 4.01 -20.54 8.77
CA GLU A 582 4.67 -19.45 9.53
C GLU A 582 5.92 -18.96 8.80
N ARG A 583 6.66 -19.87 8.16
CA ARG A 583 7.86 -19.54 7.38
C ARG A 583 7.59 -19.24 5.91
N LYS A 584 6.40 -19.58 5.41
CA LYS A 584 6.05 -19.58 3.97
C LYS A 584 7.04 -20.40 3.13
N GLN A 585 7.43 -21.59 3.64
CA GLN A 585 8.41 -22.46 2.99
C GLN A 585 7.95 -23.93 3.00
N LEU A 586 8.41 -24.69 2.01
CA LEU A 586 8.19 -26.13 1.94
C LEU A 586 9.18 -26.84 2.85
N ALA A 587 8.69 -27.60 3.83
CA ALA A 587 9.49 -28.32 4.81
C ALA A 587 9.55 -29.83 4.52
N PHE A 588 10.71 -30.44 4.75
CA PHE A 588 10.93 -31.88 4.61
C PHE A 588 11.64 -32.44 5.83
N LYS A 589 11.29 -33.65 6.25
CA LYS A 589 11.89 -34.37 7.37
C LYS A 589 12.28 -35.76 6.98
N GLU A 590 13.55 -36.08 7.18
CA GLU A 590 14.07 -37.45 7.09
C GLU A 590 14.93 -37.76 8.33
N GLY A 591 14.61 -38.87 9.01
CA GLY A 591 15.26 -39.18 10.28
C GLY A 591 15.02 -38.10 11.35
N HIS A 592 16.07 -37.37 11.75
CA HIS A 592 16.02 -36.36 12.82
C HIS A 592 16.16 -34.91 12.33
N GLU A 593 16.41 -34.67 11.04
CA GLU A 593 16.68 -33.33 10.48
C GLU A 593 15.50 -32.81 9.67
N ILE A 594 15.31 -31.49 9.65
CA ILE A 594 14.26 -30.79 8.90
C ILE A 594 14.92 -29.76 7.99
N GLY A 595 14.65 -29.84 6.68
CA GLY A 595 15.07 -28.86 5.67
C GLY A 595 13.89 -28.01 5.19
N TYR A 596 14.16 -26.82 4.66
CA TYR A 596 13.16 -25.93 4.06
C TYR A 596 13.62 -25.38 2.71
N SER A 597 12.68 -25.23 1.77
CA SER A 597 12.92 -24.75 0.40
C SER A 597 11.91 -23.67 -0.01
N ASN A 598 12.32 -22.77 -0.90
CA ASN A 598 11.44 -21.78 -1.51
C ASN A 598 10.78 -22.38 -2.76
N LEU A 599 9.48 -22.12 -2.94
CA LEU A 599 8.76 -22.49 -4.17
C LEU A 599 9.08 -21.52 -5.30
N THR A 600 9.20 -22.05 -6.52
CA THR A 600 9.37 -21.26 -7.74
C THR A 600 8.27 -21.60 -8.76
N ILE A 601 8.25 -20.85 -9.85
CA ILE A 601 7.37 -20.98 -11.03
C ILE A 601 7.11 -22.39 -11.52
N ASN A 602 8.07 -23.28 -11.39
CA ASN A 602 7.94 -24.67 -11.85
C ASN A 602 8.79 -25.62 -11.01
N GLY A 603 8.97 -25.36 -9.71
CA GLY A 603 9.69 -26.30 -8.85
C GLY A 603 10.12 -25.67 -7.54
N TYR A 604 11.40 -25.81 -7.22
CA TYR A 604 11.97 -25.22 -6.00
C TYR A 604 13.42 -24.86 -6.20
N GLU A 605 13.89 -23.93 -5.37
CA GLU A 605 15.29 -23.55 -5.28
C GLU A 605 15.79 -23.65 -3.84
N SER A 606 17.05 -24.04 -3.70
CA SER A 606 17.73 -24.19 -2.42
C SER A 606 19.18 -23.68 -2.51
N ARG A 607 19.68 -23.11 -1.41
CA ARG A 607 21.06 -22.61 -1.31
C ARG A 607 21.62 -22.90 0.08
N THR A 608 22.78 -23.56 0.14
CA THR A 608 23.35 -24.11 1.39
C THR A 608 24.86 -23.90 1.47
N VAL A 609 25.38 -23.45 2.62
CA VAL A 609 26.83 -23.32 2.87
C VAL A 609 27.37 -24.58 3.56
N LEU A 610 28.37 -25.22 2.96
CA LEU A 610 29.04 -26.40 3.50
C LEU A 610 30.41 -26.02 4.08
N GLU A 611 30.48 -25.74 5.39
CA GLU A 611 31.69 -25.23 6.06
C GLU A 611 32.88 -26.21 6.02
N ASP A 612 32.63 -27.52 6.04
CA ASP A 612 33.66 -28.56 6.01
C ASP A 612 34.05 -29.00 4.57
N GLY A 613 33.49 -28.35 3.54
CA GLY A 613 33.65 -28.75 2.14
C GLY A 613 32.94 -30.05 1.78
N ILE A 614 33.37 -30.68 0.68
CA ILE A 614 32.82 -31.96 0.18
C ILE A 614 33.97 -32.99 0.08
N PRO A 615 34.38 -33.63 1.19
CA PRO A 615 35.56 -34.50 1.23
C PRO A 615 35.51 -35.68 0.25
N ASP A 616 34.31 -36.18 -0.05
CA ASP A 616 34.08 -37.28 -0.98
C ASP A 616 34.31 -36.91 -2.45
N LEU A 617 34.24 -35.61 -2.77
CA LEU A 617 34.62 -35.04 -4.07
C LEU A 617 36.02 -34.41 -4.02
N ASN A 618 36.77 -34.67 -2.95
CA ASN A 618 38.12 -34.17 -2.73
C ASN A 618 38.20 -32.64 -2.57
N ILE A 619 37.07 -31.99 -2.20
CA ILE A 619 36.97 -30.58 -1.85
C ILE A 619 37.06 -30.48 -0.33
N SER A 620 38.12 -29.85 0.18
CA SER A 620 38.34 -29.67 1.63
C SER A 620 38.18 -28.22 2.09
N GLU A 621 37.70 -27.34 1.21
CA GLU A 621 37.40 -25.94 1.49
C GLU A 621 35.88 -25.72 1.54
N ALA A 622 35.45 -24.70 2.27
CA ALA A 622 34.04 -24.36 2.37
C ALA A 622 33.46 -23.92 1.02
N VAL A 623 32.25 -24.37 0.71
CA VAL A 623 31.57 -24.09 -0.57
C VAL A 623 30.12 -23.69 -0.35
N VAL A 624 29.59 -22.91 -1.30
CA VAL A 624 28.16 -22.60 -1.47
C VAL A 624 27.58 -23.58 -2.48
N SER A 625 26.61 -24.37 -2.05
CA SER A 625 25.82 -25.27 -2.86
C SER A 625 24.56 -24.54 -3.34
N GLU A 626 24.34 -24.48 -4.65
CA GLU A 626 23.17 -23.89 -5.29
C GLU A 626 22.42 -24.97 -6.05
N GLU A 627 21.13 -25.14 -5.74
CA GLU A 627 20.27 -26.15 -6.35
C GLU A 627 19.01 -25.51 -6.93
N SER A 628 18.67 -25.91 -8.16
CA SER A 628 17.40 -25.58 -8.78
C SER A 628 16.77 -26.82 -9.37
N LEU A 629 15.49 -27.04 -9.09
CA LEU A 629 14.70 -28.07 -9.74
C LEU A 629 13.58 -27.41 -10.55
N THR A 630 13.50 -27.81 -11.82
CA THR A 630 12.55 -27.33 -12.82
C THR A 630 11.72 -28.50 -13.33
N ILE A 631 10.42 -28.47 -13.09
CA ILE A 631 9.41 -29.33 -13.68
C ILE A 631 9.19 -28.81 -15.10
N LEU A 632 9.55 -29.63 -16.08
CA LEU A 632 9.49 -29.26 -17.50
C LEU A 632 8.15 -29.66 -18.13
N ASP A 633 7.56 -30.78 -17.69
CA ASP A 633 6.23 -31.29 -18.08
C ASP A 633 5.72 -32.38 -17.10
N ASP A 634 4.54 -32.95 -17.38
CA ASP A 634 3.83 -33.99 -16.60
C ASP A 634 4.68 -35.24 -16.28
N ALA A 635 5.80 -35.46 -16.97
CA ALA A 635 6.64 -36.63 -16.83
C ALA A 635 8.12 -36.30 -16.62
N THR A 636 8.55 -35.04 -16.78
CA THR A 636 9.97 -34.68 -16.90
C THR A 636 10.37 -33.61 -15.91
N GLN A 637 11.41 -33.89 -15.13
CA GLN A 637 12.00 -32.96 -14.17
C GLN A 637 13.50 -32.82 -14.48
N SER A 638 13.99 -31.58 -14.46
CA SER A 638 15.40 -31.24 -14.61
C SER A 638 15.89 -30.60 -13.32
N MET A 639 17.10 -30.95 -12.89
CA MET A 639 17.72 -30.40 -11.70
C MET A 639 19.15 -29.97 -12.05
N GLU A 640 19.50 -28.75 -11.69
CA GLU A 640 20.85 -28.22 -11.79
C GLU A 640 21.44 -28.06 -10.39
N TRP A 641 22.72 -28.42 -10.26
CA TRP A 641 23.44 -28.36 -9.00
C TRP A 641 24.85 -27.81 -9.21
N ASN A 642 25.20 -26.79 -8.45
CA ASN A 642 26.52 -26.15 -8.51
C ASN A 642 27.15 -26.03 -7.12
N ALA A 643 28.47 -26.26 -7.03
CA ALA A 643 29.28 -25.93 -5.86
C ALA A 643 30.24 -24.78 -6.20
N VAL A 644 30.11 -23.66 -5.49
CA VAL A 644 30.90 -22.43 -5.68
C VAL A 644 31.77 -22.20 -4.45
N ASN A 645 33.06 -21.91 -4.62
CA ASN A 645 33.90 -21.55 -3.47
C ASN A 645 33.54 -20.16 -2.92
N MET A 646 34.06 -19.80 -1.74
CA MET A 646 33.80 -18.50 -1.11
C MET A 646 34.31 -17.28 -1.91
N ASN A 647 35.06 -17.48 -2.99
CA ASN A 647 35.53 -16.42 -3.90
C ASN A 647 34.64 -16.29 -5.16
N GLY A 648 33.57 -17.09 -5.29
CA GLY A 648 32.67 -17.06 -6.44
C GLY A 648 33.10 -17.96 -7.62
N GLU A 649 34.09 -18.84 -7.46
CA GLU A 649 34.52 -19.77 -8.52
C GLU A 649 33.76 -21.10 -8.44
N THR A 650 33.11 -21.53 -9.52
CA THR A 650 32.44 -22.84 -9.63
C THR A 650 33.48 -23.98 -9.63
N LEU A 651 33.43 -24.83 -8.61
CA LEU A 651 34.35 -25.96 -8.43
C LEU A 651 33.85 -27.24 -9.12
N ILE A 652 32.54 -27.48 -9.14
CA ILE A 652 31.88 -28.63 -9.79
C ILE A 652 30.54 -28.18 -10.38
N LEU A 653 30.21 -28.69 -11.57
CA LEU A 653 28.92 -28.53 -12.23
C LEU A 653 28.25 -29.90 -12.40
N GLY A 654 27.07 -30.08 -11.82
CA GLY A 654 26.27 -31.29 -11.92
C GLY A 654 24.90 -31.01 -12.53
N SER A 655 24.44 -31.85 -13.45
CA SER A 655 23.06 -31.79 -13.95
C SER A 655 22.40 -33.16 -13.89
N LEU A 656 21.13 -33.19 -13.52
CA LEU A 656 20.32 -34.39 -13.39
C LEU A 656 19.01 -34.20 -14.15
N GLU A 657 18.76 -35.08 -15.11
CA GLU A 657 17.51 -35.12 -15.86
C GLU A 657 16.79 -36.44 -15.57
N MET A 658 15.50 -36.36 -15.19
CA MET A 658 14.69 -37.50 -14.77
C MET A 658 13.34 -37.53 -15.48
N THR A 659 12.96 -38.71 -15.99
CA THR A 659 11.65 -38.98 -16.56
C THR A 659 10.89 -39.97 -15.68
N PHE A 660 9.66 -39.63 -15.29
CA PHE A 660 8.75 -40.44 -14.48
C PHE A 660 7.69 -41.10 -15.39
N ASN A 661 7.41 -42.39 -15.21
CA ASN A 661 6.40 -43.13 -16.00
C ASN A 661 5.49 -43.96 -15.07
N PRO A 662 4.15 -43.83 -15.15
CA PRO A 662 3.22 -44.63 -14.36
C PRO A 662 3.12 -46.09 -14.85
N VAL A 663 2.97 -47.05 -13.92
CA VAL A 663 2.90 -48.51 -14.19
C VAL A 663 1.54 -49.08 -13.72
N ALA A 664 0.75 -49.69 -14.62
CA ALA A 664 -0.52 -50.37 -14.30
C ALA A 664 -0.35 -51.90 -14.17
N PRO A 665 -1.23 -52.63 -13.42
CA PRO A 665 -2.33 -53.35 -14.10
C PRO A 665 -3.67 -53.56 -13.31
N GLU A 666 -4.77 -53.76 -14.09
CA GLU A 666 -6.04 -54.52 -13.91
C GLU A 666 -6.76 -54.56 -12.52
N THR A 667 -8.08 -54.37 -12.32
CA THR A 667 -9.33 -54.33 -13.11
C THR A 667 -10.47 -53.80 -12.20
N ALA A 668 -11.37 -52.92 -12.70
CA ALA A 668 -12.84 -52.85 -12.45
C ALA A 668 -13.43 -51.47 -12.82
N THR A 669 -14.61 -51.48 -13.43
CA THR A 669 -15.22 -50.45 -14.30
C THR A 669 -16.13 -49.42 -13.60
N THR A 670 -16.17 -48.16 -14.09
CA THR A 670 -17.36 -47.26 -14.24
C THR A 670 -17.02 -46.11 -15.23
N LEU A 671 -17.94 -45.63 -16.08
CA LEU A 671 -17.77 -44.49 -17.00
C LEU A 671 -19.04 -43.61 -17.03
N THR A 672 -18.84 -42.32 -17.29
CA THR A 672 -19.79 -41.20 -17.35
C THR A 672 -19.71 -40.50 -18.71
N ALA A 673 -20.77 -39.77 -19.12
CA ALA A 673 -20.84 -39.00 -20.37
C ALA A 673 -20.90 -37.48 -20.11
N GLU A 674 -20.44 -36.69 -21.09
CA GLU A 674 -20.28 -35.23 -21.09
C GLU A 674 -21.40 -34.52 -21.88
N ILE A 675 -21.82 -33.34 -21.40
CA ILE A 675 -22.88 -32.47 -21.96
C ILE A 675 -22.25 -31.26 -22.66
N ILE A 676 -22.71 -30.96 -23.89
CA ILE A 676 -22.30 -29.76 -24.64
C ILE A 676 -23.49 -28.78 -24.73
N PRO A 677 -23.42 -27.58 -24.13
CA PRO A 677 -24.49 -26.59 -24.16
C PRO A 677 -24.58 -25.80 -25.47
N ALA A 678 -25.77 -25.24 -25.77
CA ALA A 678 -26.00 -24.30 -26.85
C ALA A 678 -25.77 -22.84 -26.38
N ILE A 679 -25.42 -21.96 -27.31
CA ILE A 679 -24.85 -20.60 -27.16
C ILE A 679 -25.65 -19.63 -26.25
N SER A 680 -26.90 -19.95 -25.88
CA SER A 680 -27.74 -19.09 -25.04
C SER A 680 -28.44 -19.82 -23.88
N MET A 681 -27.92 -20.99 -23.47
CA MET A 681 -28.39 -21.72 -22.29
C MET A 681 -27.20 -22.31 -21.54
N THR A 682 -27.22 -22.19 -20.21
CA THR A 682 -26.28 -22.89 -19.33
C THR A 682 -26.99 -24.05 -18.65
N VAL A 683 -26.38 -25.23 -18.68
CA VAL A 683 -26.83 -26.41 -17.95
C VAL A 683 -25.78 -26.65 -16.88
N THR A 684 -26.14 -26.49 -15.61
CA THR A 684 -25.17 -26.42 -14.50
C THR A 684 -24.56 -27.77 -14.15
N THR A 685 -25.13 -28.88 -14.63
CA THR A 685 -24.56 -30.21 -14.45
C THR A 685 -24.02 -30.73 -15.79
N THR A 686 -22.71 -30.97 -15.85
CA THR A 686 -22.01 -31.50 -17.05
C THR A 686 -22.14 -33.02 -17.19
N GLY A 687 -22.72 -33.69 -16.19
CA GLY A 687 -23.06 -35.11 -16.20
C GLY A 687 -24.05 -35.48 -15.09
N VAL A 688 -24.82 -36.56 -15.28
CA VAL A 688 -25.80 -37.06 -14.32
C VAL A 688 -25.60 -38.55 -14.08
N ASP A 689 -25.32 -38.95 -12.84
CA ASP A 689 -25.18 -40.35 -12.44
C ASP A 689 -26.51 -40.90 -11.89
N PHE A 690 -27.12 -41.85 -12.60
CA PHE A 690 -28.36 -42.51 -12.20
C PHE A 690 -28.16 -43.68 -11.22
N GLY A 691 -26.91 -43.95 -10.84
CA GLY A 691 -26.52 -45.07 -10.00
C GLY A 691 -26.69 -46.42 -10.71
N LYS A 692 -26.62 -47.52 -9.94
CA LYS A 692 -26.73 -48.89 -10.48
C LYS A 692 -28.19 -49.34 -10.57
N VAL A 693 -28.67 -49.63 -11.78
CA VAL A 693 -30.07 -50.00 -12.07
C VAL A 693 -30.12 -51.32 -12.86
N GLY A 694 -30.98 -52.25 -12.44
CA GLY A 694 -31.09 -53.59 -13.04
C GLY A 694 -32.08 -53.68 -14.21
N THR A 695 -31.96 -54.73 -15.03
CA THR A 695 -32.91 -55.04 -16.11
C THR A 695 -34.35 -55.15 -15.57
N GLY A 696 -35.29 -54.44 -16.19
CA GLY A 696 -36.70 -54.37 -15.77
C GLY A 696 -37.00 -53.38 -14.64
N MET A 697 -36.01 -52.61 -14.18
CA MET A 697 -36.16 -51.63 -13.09
C MET A 697 -36.07 -50.18 -13.60
N THR A 698 -36.51 -49.24 -12.77
CA THR A 698 -36.42 -47.79 -13.01
C THR A 698 -35.46 -47.18 -11.99
N SER A 699 -34.60 -46.25 -12.44
CA SER A 699 -33.65 -45.54 -11.57
C SER A 699 -34.35 -44.62 -10.56
N GLY A 700 -33.59 -44.14 -9.58
CA GLY A 700 -33.98 -42.95 -8.81
C GLY A 700 -34.06 -41.71 -9.72
N ASN A 701 -34.79 -40.70 -9.27
CA ASN A 701 -34.90 -39.42 -9.97
C ASN A 701 -33.62 -38.60 -9.76
N GLN A 702 -33.10 -38.04 -10.84
CA GLN A 702 -32.03 -37.04 -10.83
C GLN A 702 -32.55 -35.72 -11.40
N VAL A 703 -31.95 -34.59 -11.02
CA VAL A 703 -32.39 -33.26 -11.45
C VAL A 703 -31.30 -32.60 -12.29
N ILE A 704 -31.69 -32.10 -13.47
CA ILE A 704 -30.86 -31.29 -14.35
C ILE A 704 -31.42 -29.86 -14.30
N THR A 705 -30.60 -28.88 -13.96
CA THR A 705 -31.01 -27.48 -13.92
C THR A 705 -30.60 -26.78 -15.22
N VAL A 706 -31.57 -26.13 -15.86
CA VAL A 706 -31.38 -25.42 -17.13
C VAL A 706 -31.69 -23.94 -16.90
N VAL A 707 -30.75 -23.06 -17.29
CA VAL A 707 -30.85 -21.60 -17.18
C VAL A 707 -30.75 -20.98 -18.57
N ASN A 708 -31.65 -20.04 -18.88
CA ASN A 708 -31.63 -19.30 -20.14
C ASN A 708 -30.74 -18.07 -20.01
N THR A 709 -29.61 -18.02 -20.74
CA THR A 709 -28.68 -16.90 -20.76
C THR A 709 -28.88 -15.98 -21.97
N GLY A 710 -29.93 -16.22 -22.76
CA GLY A 710 -30.32 -15.38 -23.90
C GLY A 710 -31.25 -14.22 -23.52
N ALA A 711 -31.19 -13.14 -24.30
CA ALA A 711 -31.98 -11.91 -24.09
C ALA A 711 -33.50 -12.03 -24.37
N SER A 712 -34.02 -13.23 -24.71
CA SER A 712 -35.44 -13.48 -24.95
C SER A 712 -35.90 -14.84 -24.40
N THR A 713 -37.19 -14.95 -24.07
CA THR A 713 -37.79 -16.21 -23.59
C THR A 713 -37.60 -17.28 -24.65
N ALA A 714 -36.99 -18.40 -24.26
CA ALA A 714 -36.60 -19.45 -25.18
C ALA A 714 -37.36 -20.74 -24.88
N LYS A 715 -37.87 -21.37 -25.95
CA LYS A 715 -38.39 -22.73 -25.89
C LYS A 715 -37.24 -23.69 -26.18
N PHE A 716 -37.09 -24.69 -25.33
CA PHE A 716 -36.02 -25.66 -25.46
C PHE A 716 -36.55 -27.09 -25.56
N SER A 717 -35.83 -27.90 -26.32
CA SER A 717 -36.09 -29.33 -26.51
C SER A 717 -34.80 -30.12 -26.38
N ALA A 718 -34.92 -31.42 -26.08
CA ALA A 718 -33.77 -32.31 -25.90
C ALA A 718 -33.67 -33.29 -27.08
N MET A 719 -32.47 -33.47 -27.62
CA MET A 719 -32.16 -34.48 -28.65
C MET A 719 -30.89 -35.26 -28.30
N ILE A 720 -30.66 -36.39 -28.97
CA ILE A 720 -29.46 -37.22 -28.77
C ILE A 720 -28.61 -37.18 -30.03
N LEU A 721 -27.32 -36.90 -29.88
CA LEU A 721 -26.39 -36.72 -31.01
C LEU A 721 -25.63 -37.99 -31.38
N ASP A 722 -25.33 -38.87 -30.41
CA ASP A 722 -24.77 -40.18 -30.70
C ASP A 722 -25.24 -41.22 -29.66
N ASP A 723 -25.74 -42.35 -30.14
CA ASP A 723 -26.25 -43.47 -29.33
C ASP A 723 -25.88 -44.75 -30.09
N SER A 724 -24.69 -45.26 -29.79
CA SER A 724 -24.06 -46.32 -30.58
C SER A 724 -24.87 -47.63 -30.65
N ASN A 725 -25.97 -47.77 -29.90
CA ASN A 725 -26.91 -48.91 -29.99
C ASN A 725 -28.42 -48.60 -29.82
N GLY A 726 -28.85 -47.33 -29.81
CA GLY A 726 -30.27 -46.94 -29.73
C GLY A 726 -30.94 -47.18 -28.36
N PHE A 727 -30.15 -47.25 -27.28
CA PHE A 727 -30.59 -47.57 -25.92
C PHE A 727 -31.28 -46.38 -25.23
N TYR A 728 -30.66 -45.21 -25.25
CA TYR A 728 -31.16 -44.02 -24.54
C TYR A 728 -32.48 -43.52 -25.11
N ASN A 729 -32.65 -43.61 -26.43
CA ASN A 729 -33.88 -43.23 -27.11
C ASN A 729 -35.11 -44.03 -26.64
N LYS A 730 -34.92 -45.25 -26.12
CA LYS A 730 -36.01 -46.14 -25.66
C LYS A 730 -36.18 -46.14 -24.14
N SER A 731 -35.15 -45.74 -23.40
CA SER A 731 -35.04 -45.96 -21.95
C SER A 731 -34.99 -44.70 -21.09
N LEU A 732 -34.49 -43.59 -21.63
CA LEU A 732 -34.40 -42.34 -20.88
C LEU A 732 -35.75 -41.63 -20.85
N ARG A 733 -36.13 -41.11 -19.68
CA ARG A 733 -37.31 -40.27 -19.50
C ARG A 733 -36.92 -38.91 -18.92
N LEU A 734 -37.55 -37.87 -19.44
CA LEU A 734 -37.44 -36.48 -18.96
C LEU A 734 -38.82 -36.01 -18.52
N ASN A 735 -38.98 -35.69 -17.23
CA ASN A 735 -40.26 -35.43 -16.56
C ASN A 735 -41.33 -36.50 -16.89
N GLY A 736 -40.91 -37.77 -17.02
CA GLY A 736 -41.76 -38.92 -17.35
C GLY A 736 -42.08 -39.14 -18.84
N LEU A 737 -41.57 -38.31 -19.75
CA LEU A 737 -41.78 -38.42 -21.20
C LEU A 737 -40.55 -39.00 -21.92
N ASN A 738 -40.76 -39.59 -23.10
CA ASN A 738 -39.64 -40.00 -23.97
C ASN A 738 -38.84 -38.77 -24.41
N ILE A 739 -37.51 -38.88 -24.44
CA ILE A 739 -36.60 -37.76 -24.72
C ILE A 739 -36.94 -36.99 -26.00
N GLY A 740 -37.21 -37.67 -27.12
CA GLY A 740 -37.56 -37.02 -28.39
C GLY A 740 -38.92 -36.30 -28.42
N GLY A 741 -39.70 -36.35 -27.34
CA GLY A 741 -40.97 -35.64 -27.17
C GLY A 741 -40.97 -34.59 -26.06
N PHE A 742 -39.82 -34.33 -25.43
CA PHE A 742 -39.71 -33.37 -24.34
C PHE A 742 -39.50 -31.93 -24.85
N SER A 743 -40.26 -30.98 -24.31
CA SER A 743 -40.05 -29.54 -24.54
C SER A 743 -40.50 -28.72 -23.32
N GLY A 744 -39.75 -27.67 -22.99
CA GLY A 744 -40.05 -26.72 -21.91
C GLY A 744 -39.85 -25.26 -22.35
N VAL A 745 -40.33 -24.30 -21.55
CA VAL A 745 -40.18 -22.86 -21.80
C VAL A 745 -39.47 -22.23 -20.61
N VAL A 746 -38.40 -21.46 -20.86
CA VAL A 746 -37.63 -20.73 -19.84
C VAL A 746 -37.64 -19.24 -20.20
N PRO A 747 -38.14 -18.35 -19.31
CA PRO A 747 -38.16 -16.89 -19.55
C PRO A 747 -36.77 -16.29 -19.80
N ALA A 748 -36.69 -15.10 -20.41
CA ALA A 748 -35.46 -14.32 -20.48
C ALA A 748 -35.13 -13.71 -19.12
N ASP A 749 -33.85 -13.67 -18.75
CA ASP A 749 -33.44 -13.09 -17.48
C ASP A 749 -33.35 -11.55 -17.60
N THR A 750 -34.24 -10.83 -16.92
CA THR A 750 -34.36 -9.36 -17.04
C THR A 750 -34.55 -8.65 -15.68
N SER A 751 -34.13 -9.26 -14.56
CA SER A 751 -34.11 -8.60 -13.23
C SER A 751 -33.33 -9.43 -12.19
N ASP A 752 -32.96 -8.82 -11.05
CA ASP A 752 -32.11 -9.29 -9.93
C ASP A 752 -32.47 -10.63 -9.20
N PHE A 753 -33.06 -11.63 -9.87
CA PHE A 753 -33.28 -12.99 -9.34
C PHE A 753 -33.14 -14.05 -10.45
N TRP A 754 -32.32 -15.08 -10.22
CA TRP A 754 -32.14 -16.23 -11.12
C TRP A 754 -33.41 -17.10 -11.23
N TYR A 755 -33.95 -17.30 -12.44
CA TYR A 755 -35.01 -18.28 -12.71
C TYR A 755 -34.42 -19.63 -13.16
N GLU A 756 -34.40 -20.61 -12.26
CA GLU A 756 -33.92 -21.97 -12.54
C GLU A 756 -35.06 -22.91 -12.96
N PHE A 757 -34.90 -23.65 -14.06
CA PHE A 757 -35.85 -24.68 -14.48
C PHE A 757 -35.29 -26.09 -14.26
N GLU A 758 -35.86 -26.80 -13.30
CA GLU A 758 -35.45 -28.16 -12.94
C GLU A 758 -36.13 -29.23 -13.84
N VAL A 759 -35.32 -30.07 -14.47
CA VAL A 759 -35.75 -31.22 -15.27
C VAL A 759 -35.44 -32.51 -14.51
N VAL A 760 -36.47 -33.21 -14.08
CA VAL A 760 -36.34 -34.50 -13.41
C VAL A 760 -36.16 -35.60 -14.45
N THR A 761 -35.07 -36.33 -14.36
CA THR A 761 -34.72 -37.42 -15.28
C THR A 761 -34.58 -38.75 -14.55
N ASN A 762 -35.00 -39.83 -15.21
CA ASN A 762 -34.80 -41.20 -14.74
C ASN A 762 -34.76 -42.18 -15.92
N LEU A 763 -34.19 -43.37 -15.68
CA LEU A 763 -33.94 -44.37 -16.71
C LEU A 763 -34.77 -45.64 -16.45
N VAL A 764 -35.46 -46.12 -17.49
CA VAL A 764 -36.28 -47.35 -17.48
C VAL A 764 -35.60 -48.41 -18.35
N VAL A 765 -35.08 -49.47 -17.71
CA VAL A 765 -34.20 -50.45 -18.37
C VAL A 765 -35.00 -51.64 -18.98
N PRO A 766 -34.91 -51.92 -20.29
CA PRO A 766 -35.61 -53.03 -20.95
C PRO A 766 -34.93 -54.39 -20.70
N ASP A 767 -35.69 -55.48 -20.81
CA ASP A 767 -35.24 -56.84 -20.44
C ASP A 767 -34.07 -57.42 -21.26
N TRP A 768 -33.77 -56.83 -22.42
CA TRP A 768 -32.72 -57.29 -23.33
C TRP A 768 -31.42 -56.46 -23.23
N ALA A 769 -31.36 -55.49 -22.33
CA ALA A 769 -30.22 -54.59 -22.19
C ALA A 769 -29.10 -55.20 -21.32
N GLY A 770 -27.85 -55.01 -21.74
CA GLY A 770 -26.66 -55.44 -21.02
C GLY A 770 -25.38 -54.82 -21.60
N GLY A 771 -24.58 -54.19 -20.73
CA GLY A 771 -23.37 -53.44 -21.11
C GLY A 771 -23.38 -52.01 -20.54
N THR A 772 -22.28 -51.27 -20.73
CA THR A 772 -22.19 -49.82 -20.49
C THR A 772 -22.58 -49.09 -21.77
N TYR A 773 -23.33 -48.01 -21.65
CA TYR A 773 -23.79 -47.18 -22.74
C TYR A 773 -23.28 -45.77 -22.49
N ASP A 774 -22.97 -45.04 -23.57
CA ASP A 774 -22.62 -43.62 -23.54
C ASP A 774 -23.46 -42.91 -24.58
N GLY A 775 -23.89 -41.68 -24.27
CA GLY A 775 -24.66 -40.87 -25.19
C GLY A 775 -24.72 -39.43 -24.74
N THR A 776 -24.71 -38.51 -25.70
CA THR A 776 -24.76 -37.07 -25.45
C THR A 776 -26.18 -36.56 -25.65
N ILE A 777 -26.76 -36.00 -24.59
CA ILE A 777 -28.01 -35.24 -24.67
C ILE A 777 -27.65 -33.81 -25.03
N PHE A 778 -28.22 -33.33 -26.12
CA PHE A 778 -28.05 -31.98 -26.61
C PHE A 778 -29.36 -31.21 -26.45
N PHE A 779 -29.32 -30.11 -25.70
CA PHE A 779 -30.46 -29.20 -25.59
C PHE A 779 -30.38 -28.17 -26.70
N VAL A 780 -31.49 -28.01 -27.42
CA VAL A 780 -31.62 -27.04 -28.50
C VAL A 780 -32.55 -25.92 -28.05
N ALA A 781 -32.04 -24.70 -28.03
CA ALA A 781 -32.82 -23.49 -27.81
C ALA A 781 -33.35 -22.96 -29.16
N GLN A 782 -34.63 -22.64 -29.21
CA GLN A 782 -35.21 -21.85 -30.28
C GLN A 782 -35.91 -20.64 -29.65
N SER A 783 -35.66 -19.45 -30.20
CA SER A 783 -36.47 -18.28 -29.86
C SER A 783 -37.92 -18.59 -30.22
N GLU A 784 -38.85 -18.34 -29.30
CA GLU A 784 -40.26 -18.22 -29.68
C GLU A 784 -40.52 -16.99 -30.53
#